data_AF-A0A232FFF8-F1
#
_entry.id   AF-A0A232FFF8-F1
#
_cell.length_a   1.000
_cell.length_b   1.000
_cell.length_c   1.000
_cell.angle_alpha   90.00
_cell.angle_beta   90.00
_cell.angle_gamma   90.00
#
_symmetry.space_group_name_H-M   'P 1'
#
loop_
_entity.id
_entity.type
_entity.pdbx_description
1 polymer ?
#
loop_
_entity_poly.entity_id
_entity_poly.type
_entity_poly.pdbx_seq_one_letter_code
_entity_poly.pdbx_strand_id
1 'polypeptide(L)'
;MWKLSTTFVIFSALFCFSHCQTNYVDVSNHVRSFQGKFQDHPFFVTIDNQIYTVTINSERADSGYTNQLILTSIDNDSKQQQKKIKGELSLPVLSSIEIFSQKVVVLGNGKLVIVTRKQSTPEKDFALLITIDPFDYSTQTAVKVEYGSKYMDVMEVIPYHDTYDVFYKYYVYDDGANLPKNPHRYNDQGQHIELDYSVETYANVFANFQINAIKAFDASEGYYLTYFDHANKDTTVLQRLNSRYEKVKEVRLSANYIYISTTQGHINYCFFADEKPTCKFLNVDLEVQATSELPGFNYPKGKRVEIIRVVNSPKQGLVVFIGFENPQDAKLCDFFIQPVGSDGSAETPDHLMSYTMLLHRSAILLCCAILTINQQVGAVEVATFTRQWSTNFTYKPEVVQVQDDVYLVSLQNYTVNITSINSSIPILACKVPVSSEKTISSKITPVALGNGKILIRGSMTTTKIDNPNKVRPVDQLFVIVDPRDCSTIKIVAQFPSHPRYFEAVVPYENTFDLFYSNSSNKTEDTTTVPKRYDDNGEAIPLDYSLAPEKDIRGLVIHLLKPYHQSGGFFAAFVQDDGLVGLKLLDSHMKVLKESVSENAVDYVSTLHDHVTYCYVTPSLLRRHNAVRRQQIFCQLLNSDLKPKATVKLYDPEGVYVVDAEVVNLPDGGAVVVLAHKHKNPQSEQNEQPVDFYLQRINPDGTTREAVKIGTYPTYYFMMRGVLHRNSEFCLVVVGESQPRSTPTTDLNFGVDVKCVDTTK
;
A
#
# COMPACT_ATOMS: atom_id res chain seq x y z
N MET A 1 -4.05 2.54 -83.77
CA MET A 1 -3.51 3.88 -83.47
C MET A 1 -4.08 4.26 -82.10
N TRP A 2 -3.48 3.99 -80.93
CA TRP A 2 -2.16 4.42 -80.41
C TRP A 2 -1.88 5.85 -80.92
N LYS A 3 -1.85 6.92 -80.12
CA LYS A 3 -1.25 7.06 -78.80
C LYS A 3 -1.56 8.47 -78.23
N LEU A 4 -1.50 8.55 -76.90
CA LEU A 4 -1.13 9.72 -76.07
C LEU A 4 -2.07 10.93 -76.01
N SER A 5 -3.03 10.91 -75.08
CA SER A 5 -3.63 12.14 -74.51
C SER A 5 -4.34 11.90 -73.16
N THR A 6 -3.63 11.34 -72.18
CA THR A 6 -4.11 11.33 -70.79
C THR A 6 -2.97 11.30 -69.76
N THR A 7 -1.75 11.69 -70.16
CA THR A 7 -0.58 11.67 -69.28
C THR A 7 -0.26 13.05 -68.68
N PHE A 8 -0.87 14.14 -69.16
CA PHE A 8 -0.48 15.49 -68.69
C PHE A 8 -1.34 16.09 -67.56
N VAL A 9 -2.52 15.52 -67.27
CA VAL A 9 -3.35 15.99 -66.13
C VAL A 9 -3.10 15.16 -64.86
N ILE A 10 -2.59 13.93 -65.00
CA ILE A 10 -2.23 13.09 -63.85
C ILE A 10 -0.84 13.46 -63.30
N PHE A 11 0.08 14.01 -64.11
CA PHE A 11 1.41 14.41 -63.65
C PHE A 11 1.45 15.68 -62.79
N SER A 12 0.50 16.62 -62.97
CA SER A 12 0.44 17.83 -62.13
C SER A 12 -0.28 17.60 -60.79
N ALA A 13 -1.12 16.57 -60.68
CA ALA A 13 -1.69 16.14 -59.40
C ALA A 13 -0.70 15.28 -58.58
N LEU A 14 0.21 14.55 -59.25
CA LEU A 14 1.24 13.75 -58.57
C LEU A 14 2.45 14.57 -58.09
N PHE A 15 2.73 15.74 -58.69
CA PHE A 15 3.79 16.64 -58.19
C PHE A 15 3.36 17.57 -57.05
N CYS A 16 2.06 17.78 -56.82
CA CYS A 16 1.56 18.48 -55.63
C CYS A 16 1.37 17.55 -54.42
N PHE A 17 1.29 16.23 -54.61
CA PHE A 17 1.26 15.27 -53.51
C PHE A 17 2.66 14.81 -53.07
N SER A 18 3.73 15.18 -53.76
CA SER A 18 5.12 14.87 -53.37
C SER A 18 5.82 16.00 -52.60
N HIS A 19 5.12 17.09 -52.23
CA HIS A 19 5.68 18.19 -51.43
C HIS A 19 4.86 18.61 -50.20
N CYS A 20 3.81 17.86 -49.87
CA CYS A 20 3.14 17.92 -48.57
C CYS A 20 2.94 16.49 -48.01
N GLN A 21 4.01 15.71 -48.00
CA GLN A 21 4.17 14.76 -46.90
C GLN A 21 5.13 15.42 -45.94
N THR A 22 4.58 15.91 -44.83
CA THR A 22 5.34 16.02 -43.59
C THR A 22 6.15 14.73 -43.46
N ASN A 23 7.47 14.86 -43.42
CA ASN A 23 8.38 13.75 -43.19
C ASN A 23 8.01 13.12 -41.84
N TYR A 24 7.09 12.16 -41.87
CA TYR A 24 6.93 11.21 -40.80
C TYR A 24 8.11 10.26 -40.96
N VAL A 25 9.24 10.66 -40.37
CA VAL A 25 10.37 9.76 -40.18
C VAL A 25 9.82 8.62 -39.34
N ASP A 26 9.73 7.43 -39.92
CA ASP A 26 9.42 6.21 -39.19
C ASP A 26 10.58 5.92 -38.23
N VAL A 27 10.51 6.48 -37.03
CA VAL A 27 11.53 6.31 -35.98
C VAL A 27 11.47 4.92 -35.35
N SER A 28 10.52 4.05 -35.74
CA SER A 28 10.36 2.72 -35.14
C SER A 28 11.56 1.80 -35.38
N ASN A 29 12.37 2.06 -36.41
CA ASN A 29 13.55 1.27 -36.72
C ASN A 29 14.82 1.69 -35.97
N HIS A 30 14.82 2.78 -35.19
CA HIS A 30 16.06 3.37 -34.66
C HIS A 30 16.07 3.54 -33.13
N VAL A 31 15.02 3.07 -32.45
CA VAL A 31 15.02 2.98 -30.99
C VAL A 31 15.85 1.75 -30.59
N ARG A 32 17.06 1.97 -30.06
CA ARG A 32 17.84 0.89 -29.44
C ARG A 32 17.28 0.67 -28.04
N SER A 33 16.73 -0.53 -27.81
CA SER A 33 16.30 -0.95 -26.48
C SER A 33 17.43 -1.65 -25.75
N PHE A 34 17.63 -1.28 -24.49
CA PHE A 34 18.53 -1.96 -23.57
C PHE A 34 17.69 -2.69 -22.53
N GLN A 35 17.92 -3.99 -22.35
CA GLN A 35 17.28 -4.75 -21.27
C GLN A 35 18.29 -5.00 -20.15
N GLY A 36 18.00 -4.47 -18.97
CA GLY A 36 18.79 -4.69 -17.77
C GLY A 36 17.94 -5.31 -16.67
N LYS A 37 18.46 -6.38 -16.04
CA LYS A 37 17.87 -6.90 -14.79
C LYS A 37 18.55 -6.23 -13.61
N PHE A 38 17.79 -5.46 -12.85
CA PHE A 38 18.29 -4.77 -11.67
C PHE A 38 17.48 -5.18 -10.44
N GLN A 39 18.17 -5.43 -9.34
CA GLN A 39 17.55 -5.84 -8.08
C GLN A 39 16.83 -4.67 -7.40
N ASP A 40 17.34 -3.45 -7.59
CA ASP A 40 16.80 -2.18 -7.14
C ASP A 40 16.79 -1.15 -8.28
N HIS A 41 16.03 -0.06 -8.14
CA HIS A 41 16.01 1.06 -9.09
C HIS A 41 17.44 1.60 -9.32
N PRO A 42 18.04 1.42 -10.51
CA PRO A 42 19.39 1.91 -10.75
C PRO A 42 19.42 3.44 -10.80
N PHE A 43 20.51 4.03 -10.33
CA PHE A 43 20.81 5.43 -10.60
C PHE A 43 21.52 5.55 -11.95
N PHE A 44 21.28 6.65 -12.67
CA PHE A 44 21.92 6.94 -13.94
C PHE A 44 22.92 8.06 -13.73
N VAL A 45 24.15 7.84 -14.15
CA VAL A 45 25.21 8.84 -14.08
C VAL A 45 26.00 8.88 -15.37
N THR A 46 26.58 10.04 -15.68
CA THR A 46 27.48 10.19 -16.82
C THR A 46 28.91 10.39 -16.30
N ILE A 47 29.83 9.51 -16.69
CA ILE A 47 31.25 9.57 -16.36
C ILE A 47 32.01 9.52 -17.68
N ASP A 48 32.90 10.48 -17.93
CA ASP A 48 33.71 10.57 -19.16
C ASP A 48 32.89 10.43 -20.46
N ASN A 49 31.74 11.12 -20.53
CA ASN A 49 30.78 11.06 -21.64
C ASN A 49 30.14 9.69 -21.91
N GLN A 50 30.26 8.75 -20.98
CA GLN A 50 29.58 7.46 -21.00
C GLN A 50 28.52 7.40 -19.91
N ILE A 51 27.37 6.82 -20.23
CA ILE A 51 26.28 6.64 -19.26
C ILE A 51 26.48 5.31 -18.55
N TYR A 52 26.42 5.34 -17.22
CA TYR A 52 26.49 4.18 -16.36
C TYR A 52 25.20 4.04 -15.56
N THR A 53 24.76 2.80 -15.38
CA THR A 53 23.85 2.44 -14.29
C THR A 53 24.65 2.15 -13.04
N VAL A 54 24.19 2.68 -11.90
CA VAL A 54 24.81 2.47 -10.58
C VAL A 54 23.80 1.74 -9.69
N THR A 55 24.23 0.61 -9.13
CA THR A 55 23.46 -0.19 -8.17
C THR A 55 24.33 -0.57 -6.98
N ILE A 56 23.70 -0.72 -5.81
CA ILE A 56 24.36 -1.19 -4.59
C ILE A 56 23.68 -2.48 -4.19
N ASN A 57 24.44 -3.58 -4.16
CA ASN A 57 23.95 -4.87 -3.69
C ASN A 57 24.37 -5.06 -2.23
N SER A 58 23.41 -5.28 -1.35
CA SER A 58 23.61 -5.52 0.08
C SER A 58 23.33 -6.98 0.40
N GLU A 59 24.36 -7.74 0.79
CA GLU A 59 24.24 -9.16 1.14
C GLU A 59 24.52 -9.37 2.62
N ARG A 60 23.74 -10.24 3.28
CA ARG A 60 23.91 -10.57 4.70
C ARG A 60 24.90 -11.72 4.86
N ALA A 61 25.97 -11.49 5.60
CA ALA A 61 26.99 -12.46 6.01
C ALA A 61 27.01 -12.63 7.54
N ASP A 62 27.75 -13.64 8.03
CA ASP A 62 27.83 -13.95 9.47
C ASP A 62 28.50 -12.84 10.30
N SER A 63 29.36 -12.03 9.68
CA SER A 63 29.97 -10.82 10.26
C SER A 63 29.15 -9.54 10.04
N GLY A 64 27.93 -9.69 9.50
CA GLY A 64 26.95 -8.65 9.17
C GLY A 64 26.89 -8.33 7.66
N TYR A 65 26.74 -7.09 7.21
CA TYR A 65 26.44 -6.81 5.79
C TYR A 65 27.69 -6.56 4.94
N THR A 66 27.73 -7.16 3.75
CA THR A 66 28.67 -6.83 2.67
C THR A 66 27.96 -5.99 1.61
N ASN A 67 28.50 -4.82 1.30
CA ASN A 67 27.91 -3.88 0.34
C ASN A 67 28.80 -3.76 -0.91
N GLN A 68 28.25 -4.08 -2.08
CA GLN A 68 28.97 -4.02 -3.35
C GLN A 68 28.40 -2.94 -4.27
N LEU A 69 29.26 -2.04 -4.74
CA LEU A 69 28.93 -1.08 -5.79
C LEU A 69 29.11 -1.74 -7.16
N ILE A 70 28.10 -1.61 -8.02
CA ILE A 70 28.10 -2.17 -9.37
C ILE A 70 27.80 -1.04 -10.36
N LEU A 71 28.76 -0.74 -11.22
CA LEU A 71 28.57 0.11 -12.40
C LEU A 71 28.44 -0.75 -13.65
N THR A 72 27.44 -0.48 -14.47
CA THR A 72 27.29 -1.13 -15.79
C THR A 72 27.20 -0.06 -16.87
N SER A 73 28.15 -0.05 -17.81
CA SER A 73 28.12 0.86 -18.96
C SER A 73 26.90 0.61 -19.83
N ILE A 74 26.30 1.70 -20.30
CA ILE A 74 25.28 1.69 -21.35
C ILE A 74 25.99 2.08 -22.64
N ASP A 75 26.61 1.11 -23.31
CA ASP A 75 27.25 1.36 -24.60
C ASP A 75 26.19 1.45 -25.70
N ASN A 76 26.32 2.48 -26.55
CA ASN A 76 25.40 2.68 -27.66
C ASN A 76 25.48 1.55 -28.68
N ASP A 77 26.58 0.79 -28.77
CA ASP A 77 26.75 -0.33 -29.70
C ASP A 77 26.57 -1.71 -29.06
N SER A 78 25.51 -2.42 -29.45
CA SER A 78 25.13 -3.77 -28.97
C SER A 78 26.13 -4.90 -29.27
N LYS A 79 27.30 -4.56 -29.84
CA LYS A 79 28.38 -5.49 -30.18
C LYS A 79 29.57 -5.43 -29.21
N GLN A 80 29.66 -4.42 -28.34
CA GLN A 80 30.70 -4.38 -27.29
C GLN A 80 30.19 -5.04 -26.01
N GLN A 81 31.06 -5.81 -25.35
CA GLN A 81 30.77 -6.37 -24.04
C GLN A 81 30.56 -5.21 -23.05
N GLN A 82 29.41 -5.21 -22.37
CA GLN A 82 29.11 -4.24 -21.32
C GLN A 82 30.26 -4.20 -20.32
N LYS A 83 30.84 -3.01 -20.09
CA LYS A 83 31.86 -2.82 -19.07
C LYS A 83 31.16 -2.82 -17.72
N LYS A 84 31.31 -3.93 -16.98
CA LYS A 84 30.82 -4.08 -15.61
C LYS A 84 31.97 -3.88 -14.64
N ILE A 85 31.87 -2.84 -13.82
CA ILE A 85 32.84 -2.55 -12.77
C ILE A 85 32.18 -2.92 -11.44
N LYS A 86 32.89 -3.66 -10.61
CA LYS A 86 32.43 -4.08 -9.29
C LYS A 86 33.50 -3.77 -8.26
N GLY A 87 33.11 -3.27 -7.11
CA GLY A 87 34.01 -3.18 -5.96
C GLY A 87 33.25 -3.11 -4.65
N GLU A 88 33.95 -3.51 -3.59
CA GLU A 88 33.41 -3.61 -2.24
C GLU A 88 33.55 -2.27 -1.51
N LEU A 89 32.47 -1.82 -0.88
CA LEU A 89 32.48 -0.62 -0.05
C LEU A 89 33.06 -0.97 1.33
N SER A 90 34.32 -0.61 1.54
CA SER A 90 35.09 -0.94 2.74
C SER A 90 35.07 0.24 3.71
N LEU A 91 34.04 0.32 4.55
CA LEU A 91 33.92 1.39 5.55
C LEU A 91 33.73 0.83 6.96
N PRO A 92 34.38 1.41 7.98
CA PRO A 92 34.44 0.87 9.35
C PRO A 92 33.09 0.78 10.07
N VAL A 93 32.04 1.43 9.54
CA VAL A 93 30.68 1.46 10.10
C VAL A 93 29.74 0.48 9.38
N LEU A 94 30.12 -0.06 8.22
CA LEU A 94 29.22 -0.77 7.30
C LEU A 94 29.00 -2.26 7.61
N SER A 95 29.84 -2.90 8.44
CA SER A 95 29.70 -4.33 8.72
C SER A 95 28.39 -4.71 9.41
N SER A 96 27.55 -3.76 9.84
CA SER A 96 26.25 -4.05 10.49
C SER A 96 25.04 -3.43 9.76
N ILE A 97 25.19 -2.92 8.54
CA ILE A 97 24.20 -2.00 7.93
C ILE A 97 23.84 -2.39 6.49
N GLU A 98 22.55 -2.56 6.23
CA GLU A 98 21.95 -2.60 4.89
C GLU A 98 21.91 -1.18 4.30
N ILE A 99 22.54 -0.96 3.14
CA ILE A 99 22.59 0.34 2.49
C ILE A 99 21.39 0.50 1.54
N PHE A 100 20.59 1.54 1.76
CA PHE A 100 19.67 2.06 0.76
C PHE A 100 20.21 3.40 0.23
N SER A 101 20.73 3.41 -0.99
CA SER A 101 21.12 4.66 -1.65
C SER A 101 19.89 5.51 -1.96
N GLN A 102 19.90 6.75 -1.47
CA GLN A 102 18.86 7.73 -1.76
C GLN A 102 19.19 8.56 -3.01
N LYS A 103 20.47 8.88 -3.20
CA LYS A 103 20.98 9.69 -4.31
C LYS A 103 22.38 9.23 -4.70
N VAL A 104 22.70 9.33 -5.98
CA VAL A 104 24.04 9.14 -6.53
C VAL A 104 24.31 10.27 -7.52
N VAL A 105 25.43 10.96 -7.35
CA VAL A 105 25.91 12.00 -8.28
C VAL A 105 27.38 11.78 -8.63
N VAL A 106 27.83 12.35 -9.75
CA VAL A 106 29.23 12.33 -10.21
C VAL A 106 29.82 13.72 -10.02
N LEU A 107 31.05 13.80 -9.52
CA LEU A 107 31.83 15.03 -9.45
C LEU A 107 32.57 15.27 -10.77
N GLY A 108 32.94 16.52 -11.05
CA GLY A 108 33.67 16.86 -12.27
C GLY A 108 35.06 16.24 -12.38
N ASN A 109 35.61 15.71 -11.28
CA ASN A 109 36.85 14.92 -11.25
C ASN A 109 36.63 13.40 -11.45
N GLY A 110 35.40 12.96 -11.73
CA GLY A 110 35.07 11.56 -12.05
C GLY A 110 34.66 10.69 -10.85
N LYS A 111 34.79 11.19 -9.61
CA LYS A 111 34.36 10.47 -8.41
C LYS A 111 32.85 10.44 -8.26
N LEU A 112 32.34 9.39 -7.63
CA LEU A 112 30.94 9.24 -7.24
C LEU A 112 30.72 9.74 -5.81
N VAL A 113 29.58 10.37 -5.58
CA VAL A 113 29.02 10.63 -4.24
C VAL A 113 27.74 9.83 -4.10
N ILE A 114 27.73 8.92 -3.12
CA ILE A 114 26.60 8.06 -2.79
C ILE A 114 26.05 8.51 -1.44
N VAL A 115 24.79 8.90 -1.43
CA VAL A 115 24.09 9.27 -0.19
C VAL A 115 23.22 8.12 0.25
N THR A 116 23.41 7.70 1.49
CA THR A 116 22.68 6.58 2.09
C THR A 116 21.99 7.05 3.37
N ARG A 117 20.82 6.48 3.66
CA ARG A 117 20.09 6.76 4.90
C ARG A 117 20.10 5.54 5.80
N LYS A 118 20.40 5.74 7.08
CA LYS A 118 20.17 4.74 8.11
C LYS A 118 18.97 5.14 8.98
N GLN A 119 18.09 4.18 9.21
CA GLN A 119 17.15 4.20 10.33
C GLN A 119 17.84 3.46 11.49
N SER A 120 18.28 4.17 12.53
CA SER A 120 19.07 3.57 13.61
C SER A 120 18.49 3.91 14.95
N THR A 121 17.85 2.91 15.59
CA THR A 121 17.38 2.95 16.99
C THR A 121 16.42 4.11 17.29
N PRO A 122 15.62 4.03 18.37
CA PRO A 122 14.66 5.10 18.70
C PRO A 122 15.27 6.48 19.02
N GLU A 123 16.59 6.69 18.95
CA GLU A 123 17.23 7.91 19.47
C GLU A 123 18.02 8.78 18.46
N LYS A 124 18.56 8.27 17.34
CA LYS A 124 19.32 9.13 16.38
C LYS A 124 19.33 8.60 14.92
N ASP A 125 18.78 9.39 14.00
CA ASP A 125 18.92 9.17 12.54
C ASP A 125 20.19 9.87 12.00
N PHE A 126 20.84 9.26 11.01
CA PHE A 126 21.99 9.85 10.32
C PHE A 126 22.02 9.47 8.83
N ALA A 127 22.65 10.33 8.02
CA ALA A 127 23.02 9.99 6.64
C ALA A 127 24.52 9.71 6.56
N LEU A 128 24.89 8.83 5.63
CA LEU A 128 26.28 8.58 5.29
C LEU A 128 26.50 9.04 3.85
N LEU A 129 27.46 9.96 3.69
CA LEU A 129 27.92 10.46 2.39
C LEU A 129 29.19 9.71 2.04
N ILE A 130 29.17 8.87 1.01
CA ILE A 130 30.31 8.07 0.57
C ILE A 130 30.85 8.67 -0.73
N THR A 131 32.11 9.08 -0.74
CA THR A 131 32.80 9.52 -1.96
C THR A 131 33.78 8.45 -2.41
N ILE A 132 33.75 8.08 -3.69
CA ILE A 132 34.59 6.98 -4.20
C ILE A 132 34.97 7.19 -5.67
N ASP A 133 36.22 6.90 -6.01
CA ASP A 133 36.60 6.71 -7.42
C ASP A 133 36.11 5.34 -7.90
N PRO A 134 35.20 5.26 -8.89
CA PRO A 134 34.68 3.99 -9.39
C PRO A 134 35.75 3.08 -10.01
N PHE A 135 36.95 3.60 -10.30
CA PHE A 135 38.09 2.87 -10.84
C PHE A 135 39.19 2.61 -9.80
N ASP A 136 39.16 3.27 -8.64
CA ASP A 136 40.08 3.06 -7.51
C ASP A 136 39.37 3.13 -6.16
N TYR A 137 38.90 1.98 -5.69
CA TYR A 137 38.15 1.83 -4.43
C TYR A 137 39.00 2.10 -3.18
N SER A 138 40.33 2.19 -3.31
CA SER A 138 41.20 2.55 -2.17
C SER A 138 41.03 4.02 -1.74
N THR A 139 40.46 4.85 -2.62
CA THR A 139 40.24 6.28 -2.39
C THR A 139 38.92 6.61 -1.68
N GLN A 140 38.16 5.59 -1.27
CA GLN A 140 36.85 5.79 -0.67
C GLN A 140 36.94 6.59 0.64
N THR A 141 36.05 7.57 0.80
CA THR A 141 35.87 8.32 2.03
C THR A 141 34.40 8.31 2.44
N ALA A 142 34.13 8.40 3.74
CA ALA A 142 32.76 8.44 4.23
C ALA A 142 32.58 9.42 5.37
N VAL A 143 31.54 10.23 5.26
CA VAL A 143 31.17 11.26 6.24
C VAL A 143 29.84 10.86 6.86
N LYS A 144 29.85 10.70 8.19
CA LYS A 144 28.62 10.53 8.97
C LYS A 144 28.05 11.91 9.29
N VAL A 145 26.82 12.15 8.88
CA VAL A 145 26.09 13.39 9.21
C VAL A 145 24.99 13.05 10.20
N GLU A 146 25.19 13.43 11.46
CA GLU A 146 24.22 13.21 12.54
C GLU A 146 23.15 14.31 12.57
N TYR A 147 21.90 13.92 12.82
CA TYR A 147 20.77 14.84 12.89
C TYR A 147 20.14 14.83 14.28
N GLY A 148 19.75 16.01 14.76
CA GLY A 148 19.12 16.18 16.07
C GLY A 148 17.62 15.79 16.11
N SER A 149 17.00 15.47 14.98
CA SER A 149 15.58 15.10 14.90
C SER A 149 15.33 13.89 14.00
N LYS A 150 14.30 13.09 14.32
CA LYS A 150 13.84 11.89 13.56
C LYS A 150 13.21 12.20 12.19
N TYR A 151 13.34 13.44 11.74
CA TYR A 151 12.49 14.04 10.73
C TYR A 151 13.30 14.75 9.65
N MET A 152 14.53 14.29 9.41
CA MET A 152 15.40 14.85 8.40
C MET A 152 15.66 13.86 7.26
N ASP A 153 15.62 14.34 6.01
CA ASP A 153 15.90 13.55 4.82
C ASP A 153 16.80 14.32 3.84
N VAL A 154 17.57 13.63 3.00
CA VAL A 154 18.34 14.31 1.95
C VAL A 154 17.42 14.60 0.77
N MET A 155 17.29 15.87 0.43
CA MET A 155 16.41 16.35 -0.63
C MET A 155 17.10 16.29 -1.99
N GLU A 156 18.29 16.88 -2.11
CA GLU A 156 19.06 16.91 -3.35
C GLU A 156 20.57 17.04 -3.09
N VAL A 157 21.39 16.60 -4.04
CA VAL A 157 22.84 16.77 -4.02
C VAL A 157 23.28 17.48 -5.29
N ILE A 158 24.03 18.59 -5.16
CA ILE A 158 24.58 19.30 -6.31
C ILE A 158 26.08 19.02 -6.40
N PRO A 159 26.55 18.36 -7.47
CA PRO A 159 27.97 18.13 -7.67
C PRO A 159 28.68 19.32 -8.33
N TYR A 160 29.90 19.60 -7.87
CA TYR A 160 30.88 20.48 -8.51
C TYR A 160 32.11 19.67 -8.95
N HIS A 161 33.21 20.35 -9.29
CA HIS A 161 34.42 19.68 -9.77
C HIS A 161 35.01 18.70 -8.73
N ASP A 162 35.25 19.17 -7.51
CA ASP A 162 35.85 18.42 -6.39
C ASP A 162 35.07 18.59 -5.07
N THR A 163 33.90 19.23 -5.13
CA THR A 163 33.04 19.52 -3.99
C THR A 163 31.58 19.21 -4.33
N TYR A 164 30.72 19.15 -3.32
CA TYR A 164 29.28 18.95 -3.50
C TYR A 164 28.47 19.56 -2.36
N ASP A 165 27.27 20.03 -2.69
CA ASP A 165 26.30 20.59 -1.74
C ASP A 165 25.19 19.59 -1.46
N VAL A 166 24.85 19.42 -0.17
CA VAL A 166 23.77 18.55 0.28
C VAL A 166 22.62 19.40 0.81
N PHE A 167 21.45 19.27 0.20
CA PHE A 167 20.21 19.90 0.64
C PHE A 167 19.41 18.94 1.50
N TYR A 168 18.92 19.42 2.63
CA TYR A 168 18.15 18.62 3.58
C TYR A 168 16.71 19.09 3.64
N LYS A 169 15.80 18.13 3.79
CA LYS A 169 14.36 18.33 4.05
C LYS A 169 14.09 18.04 5.52
N TYR A 170 13.33 18.93 6.16
CA TYR A 170 12.92 18.80 7.55
C TYR A 170 11.39 18.65 7.62
N TYR A 171 10.88 17.57 8.22
CA TYR A 171 9.46 17.44 8.52
C TYR A 171 9.19 18.15 9.85
N VAL A 172 8.71 19.39 9.77
CA VAL A 172 8.34 20.18 10.95
C VAL A 172 6.88 19.90 11.28
N TYR A 173 6.60 19.37 12.47
CA TYR A 173 5.25 19.23 13.03
C TYR A 173 4.90 20.36 14.02
N ASP A 174 5.86 21.22 14.39
CA ASP A 174 5.68 22.33 15.32
C ASP A 174 6.23 23.64 14.72
N ASP A 175 5.40 24.68 14.68
CA ASP A 175 5.61 25.99 14.02
C ASP A 175 6.82 26.84 14.51
N GLY A 176 7.79 26.26 15.22
CA GLY A 176 8.89 26.99 15.88
C GLY A 176 10.31 26.48 15.65
N ALA A 177 10.55 25.46 14.83
CA ALA A 177 11.91 24.92 14.64
C ALA A 177 12.78 25.81 13.72
N ASN A 178 13.92 26.27 14.24
CA ASN A 178 14.99 26.89 13.44
C ASN A 178 15.62 25.85 12.51
N LEU A 179 15.09 25.73 11.30
CA LEU A 179 15.67 24.90 10.23
C LEU A 179 17.02 25.47 9.79
N PRO A 180 18.05 24.65 9.54
CA PRO A 180 19.24 25.15 8.86
C PRO A 180 18.83 25.59 7.47
N LYS A 181 19.02 26.88 7.23
CA LYS A 181 18.62 27.60 6.02
C LYS A 181 19.58 27.33 4.84
N ASN A 182 20.68 26.61 5.06
CA ASN A 182 21.80 26.54 4.13
C ASN A 182 22.11 25.08 3.76
N PRO A 183 22.46 24.80 2.50
CA PRO A 183 23.05 23.51 2.13
C PRO A 183 24.40 23.33 2.85
N HIS A 184 24.78 22.08 3.08
CA HIS A 184 26.10 21.75 3.62
C HIS A 184 27.04 21.37 2.47
N ARG A 185 28.21 22.01 2.38
CA ARG A 185 29.22 21.70 1.37
C ARG A 185 30.26 20.75 1.92
N TYR A 186 30.66 19.78 1.11
CA TYR A 186 31.77 18.87 1.39
C TYR A 186 32.71 18.79 0.19
N ASN A 187 34.00 18.56 0.42
CA ASN A 187 34.94 18.19 -0.64
C ASN A 187 34.99 16.67 -0.85
N ASP A 188 35.69 16.26 -1.90
CA ASP A 188 35.86 14.85 -2.28
C ASP A 188 36.71 14.01 -1.31
N GLN A 189 37.23 14.65 -0.25
CA GLN A 189 37.90 14.02 0.90
C GLN A 189 36.98 13.92 2.12
N GLY A 190 35.73 14.35 2.01
CA GLY A 190 34.75 14.35 3.09
C GLY A 190 34.88 15.49 4.10
N GLN A 191 35.68 16.52 3.82
CA GLN A 191 35.83 17.68 4.69
C GLN A 191 34.69 18.67 4.46
N HIS A 192 34.08 19.15 5.54
CA HIS A 192 33.02 20.15 5.49
C HIS A 192 33.58 21.54 5.17
N ILE A 193 32.91 22.27 4.27
CA ILE A 193 33.25 23.63 3.87
C ILE A 193 32.08 24.54 4.27
N GLU A 194 32.37 25.58 5.04
CA GLU A 194 31.36 26.56 5.45
C GLU A 194 31.01 27.49 4.28
N LEU A 195 29.72 27.74 4.09
CA LEU A 195 29.20 28.65 3.07
C LEU A 195 28.87 30.01 3.69
N ASP A 196 29.22 31.09 2.98
CA ASP A 196 29.03 32.47 3.41
C ASP A 196 27.68 33.08 3.00
N TYR A 197 26.77 32.28 2.45
CA TYR A 197 25.44 32.68 1.99
C TYR A 197 24.36 31.73 2.48
N SER A 198 23.12 32.24 2.52
CA SER A 198 21.93 31.47 2.92
C SER A 198 20.93 31.30 1.79
N VAL A 199 20.29 30.15 1.73
CA VAL A 199 19.23 29.86 0.76
C VAL A 199 17.88 30.14 1.41
N GLU A 200 17.01 30.92 0.78
CA GLU A 200 15.63 31.02 1.23
C GLU A 200 14.91 29.70 0.91
N THR A 201 14.88 28.78 1.87
CA THR A 201 14.13 27.53 1.74
C THR A 201 12.63 27.80 1.97
N TYR A 202 11.81 27.55 0.95
CA TYR A 202 10.35 27.68 1.05
C TYR A 202 9.77 26.58 1.96
N ALA A 203 9.27 26.98 3.13
CA ALA A 203 8.87 26.08 4.22
C ALA A 203 7.71 25.10 3.92
N ASN A 204 7.11 25.12 2.71
CA ASN A 204 5.91 24.33 2.38
C ASN A 204 5.97 23.65 0.98
N VAL A 205 7.14 23.58 0.36
CA VAL A 205 7.28 23.17 -1.04
C VAL A 205 8.04 21.85 -1.12
N PHE A 206 7.33 20.72 -1.12
CA PHE A 206 7.96 19.43 -0.80
C PHE A 206 7.74 18.30 -1.81
N ALA A 207 7.02 18.53 -2.91
CA ALA A 207 6.91 17.60 -4.02
C ALA A 207 7.76 18.07 -5.21
N ASN A 208 8.49 17.13 -5.83
CA ASN A 208 9.29 17.34 -7.05
C ASN A 208 10.38 18.43 -6.98
N PHE A 209 11.01 18.64 -5.83
CA PHE A 209 12.18 19.53 -5.72
C PHE A 209 13.38 18.93 -6.50
N GLN A 210 13.92 19.67 -7.46
CA GLN A 210 15.19 19.34 -8.12
C GLN A 210 15.98 20.63 -8.38
N ILE A 211 17.29 20.57 -8.19
CA ILE A 211 18.18 21.69 -8.45
C ILE A 211 19.46 21.22 -9.15
N ASN A 212 19.89 21.92 -10.20
CA ASN A 212 21.13 21.61 -10.92
C ASN A 212 21.86 22.90 -11.30
N ALA A 213 23.19 22.84 -11.36
CA ALA A 213 24.02 23.93 -11.84
C ALA A 213 23.77 24.18 -13.34
N ILE A 214 23.70 25.46 -13.74
CA ILE A 214 23.55 25.84 -15.16
C ILE A 214 24.76 25.38 -15.95
N LYS A 215 25.96 25.53 -15.40
CA LYS A 215 27.17 24.99 -16.01
C LYS A 215 27.53 23.71 -15.28
N ALA A 216 27.75 22.61 -16.03
CA ALA A 216 28.03 21.32 -15.42
C ALA A 216 29.25 21.42 -14.48
N PHE A 217 29.06 20.99 -13.23
CA PHE A 217 30.08 20.99 -12.17
C PHE A 217 30.60 22.39 -11.78
N ASP A 218 29.90 23.47 -12.13
CA ASP A 218 30.33 24.85 -11.92
C ASP A 218 29.16 25.75 -11.49
N ALA A 219 29.32 26.41 -10.34
CA ALA A 219 28.33 27.33 -9.78
C ALA A 219 28.30 28.72 -10.45
N SER A 220 29.27 29.04 -11.33
CA SER A 220 29.51 30.41 -11.80
C SER A 220 28.32 31.08 -12.46
N GLU A 221 27.50 30.29 -13.16
CA GLU A 221 26.32 30.78 -13.90
C GLU A 221 25.03 30.70 -13.09
N GLY A 222 25.06 30.06 -11.92
CA GLY A 222 23.91 29.84 -11.06
C GLY A 222 23.26 28.47 -11.26
N TYR A 223 21.95 28.40 -11.00
CA TYR A 223 21.22 27.14 -10.93
C TYR A 223 19.85 27.19 -11.60
N TYR A 224 19.34 26.03 -11.99
CA TYR A 224 17.93 25.82 -12.27
C TYR A 224 17.29 25.05 -11.12
N LEU A 225 16.18 25.58 -10.62
CA LEU A 225 15.40 25.00 -9.53
C LEU A 225 13.99 24.69 -10.02
N THR A 226 13.51 23.49 -9.75
CA THR A 226 12.13 23.08 -10.01
C THR A 226 11.46 22.62 -8.74
N TYR A 227 10.18 22.92 -8.60
CA TYR A 227 9.37 22.46 -7.48
C TYR A 227 7.88 22.53 -7.79
N PHE A 228 7.08 21.84 -6.97
CA PHE A 228 5.62 21.86 -7.09
C PHE A 228 4.98 22.82 -6.07
N ASP A 229 4.24 23.81 -6.56
CA ASP A 229 3.56 24.82 -5.74
C ASP A 229 2.13 24.38 -5.42
N HIS A 230 1.97 23.72 -4.26
CA HIS A 230 0.67 23.28 -3.74
C HIS A 230 -0.27 24.43 -3.39
N ALA A 231 0.25 25.61 -3.05
CA ALA A 231 -0.57 26.75 -2.66
C ALA A 231 -1.31 27.37 -3.86
N ASN A 232 -0.74 27.24 -5.06
CA ASN A 232 -1.28 27.83 -6.29
C ASN A 232 -1.69 26.78 -7.32
N LYS A 233 -2.74 26.01 -6.99
CA LYS A 233 -3.44 25.09 -7.91
C LYS A 233 -2.56 24.03 -8.57
N ASP A 234 -1.67 23.41 -7.79
CA ASP A 234 -0.90 22.24 -8.26
C ASP A 234 -0.04 22.56 -9.50
N THR A 235 0.63 23.72 -9.51
CA THR A 235 1.47 24.14 -10.65
C THR A 235 2.94 23.79 -10.44
N THR A 236 3.62 23.37 -11.53
CA THR A 236 5.08 23.17 -11.50
C THR A 236 5.77 24.50 -11.73
N VAL A 237 6.69 24.88 -10.85
CA VAL A 237 7.48 26.12 -10.93
C VAL A 237 8.90 25.77 -11.39
N LEU A 238 9.41 26.53 -12.36
CA LEU A 238 10.79 26.48 -12.83
C LEU A 238 11.43 27.85 -12.60
N GLN A 239 12.52 27.89 -11.84
CA GLN A 239 13.26 29.08 -11.49
C GLN A 239 14.70 29.02 -12.02
N ARG A 240 15.20 30.18 -12.46
CA ARG A 240 16.62 30.44 -12.64
C ARG A 240 17.12 31.18 -11.41
N LEU A 241 18.17 30.66 -10.81
CA LEU A 241 18.87 31.25 -9.67
C LEU A 241 20.27 31.69 -10.10
N ASN A 242 20.85 32.69 -9.44
CA ASN A 242 22.26 33.04 -9.62
C ASN A 242 23.18 32.14 -8.77
N SER A 243 24.50 32.40 -8.80
CA SER A 243 25.50 31.61 -8.06
C SER A 243 25.35 31.66 -6.53
N ARG A 244 24.54 32.59 -6.02
CA ARG A 244 24.18 32.75 -4.61
C ARG A 244 22.75 32.28 -4.28
N TYR A 245 22.13 31.52 -5.17
CA TYR A 245 20.76 31.00 -5.03
C TYR A 245 19.66 32.08 -5.03
N GLU A 246 19.96 33.31 -5.45
CA GLU A 246 18.96 34.37 -5.54
C GLU A 246 18.16 34.22 -6.83
N LYS A 247 16.85 34.43 -6.75
CA LYS A 247 15.94 34.27 -7.89
C LYS A 247 16.18 35.33 -8.97
N VAL A 248 16.52 34.87 -10.17
CA VAL A 248 16.71 35.69 -11.37
C VAL A 248 15.43 35.71 -12.23
N LYS A 249 14.82 34.54 -12.46
CA LYS A 249 13.60 34.40 -13.28
C LYS A 249 12.76 33.23 -12.81
N GLU A 250 11.45 33.29 -13.04
CA GLU A 250 10.48 32.25 -12.69
C GLU A 250 9.48 32.07 -13.82
N VAL A 251 9.15 30.81 -14.14
CA VAL A 251 8.06 30.44 -15.04
C VAL A 251 7.19 29.41 -14.34
N ARG A 252 5.87 29.53 -14.52
CA ARG A 252 4.87 28.60 -13.98
C ARG A 252 4.30 27.78 -15.12
N LEU A 253 4.31 26.46 -14.96
CA LEU A 253 3.88 25.50 -15.96
C LEU A 253 2.54 24.90 -15.53
N SER A 254 1.54 25.04 -16.40
CA SER A 254 0.12 24.71 -16.12
C SER A 254 -0.23 23.22 -16.19
N ALA A 255 0.75 22.30 -16.12
CA ALA A 255 0.48 20.87 -16.25
C ALA A 255 0.96 20.08 -15.04
N ASN A 256 0.12 19.11 -14.66
CA ASN A 256 0.47 18.04 -13.74
C ASN A 256 1.29 17.03 -14.55
N TYR A 257 2.42 16.53 -14.02
CA TYR A 257 3.31 15.52 -14.66
C TYR A 257 4.27 16.03 -15.74
N ILE A 258 5.07 17.04 -15.39
CA ILE A 258 6.18 17.52 -16.22
C ILE A 258 7.49 16.88 -15.75
N TYR A 259 8.27 16.33 -16.68
CA TYR A 259 9.62 15.83 -16.40
C TYR A 259 10.63 16.84 -16.89
N ILE A 260 11.41 17.39 -15.97
CA ILE A 260 12.39 18.43 -16.26
C ILE A 260 13.78 17.82 -16.23
N SER A 261 14.59 18.12 -17.24
CA SER A 261 16.01 17.80 -17.28
C SER A 261 16.79 19.10 -17.38
N THR A 262 17.71 19.30 -16.44
CA THR A 262 18.59 20.47 -16.36
C THR A 262 20.07 20.07 -16.46
N THR A 263 20.35 18.85 -16.93
CA THR A 263 21.71 18.30 -17.03
C THR A 263 22.52 18.97 -18.13
N GLN A 264 23.84 19.11 -17.93
CA GLN A 264 24.78 19.62 -18.95
C GLN A 264 24.45 21.02 -19.49
N GLY A 265 23.78 21.86 -18.70
CA GLY A 265 23.46 23.25 -19.05
C GLY A 265 22.39 23.45 -20.11
N HIS A 266 21.68 22.37 -20.46
CA HIS A 266 20.45 22.45 -21.22
C HIS A 266 19.27 22.31 -20.28
N ILE A 267 18.21 23.06 -20.53
CA ILE A 267 16.93 22.87 -19.87
C ILE A 267 15.92 22.38 -20.88
N ASN A 268 15.21 21.33 -20.50
CA ASN A 268 14.00 20.95 -21.19
C ASN A 268 12.99 20.43 -20.20
N TYR A 269 11.73 20.48 -20.63
CA TYR A 269 10.66 19.82 -19.93
C TYR A 269 9.78 19.05 -20.90
N CYS A 270 9.38 17.85 -20.49
CA CYS A 270 8.64 16.92 -21.32
C CYS A 270 7.29 16.56 -20.68
N PHE A 271 6.26 16.47 -21.52
CA PHE A 271 4.92 16.01 -21.19
C PHE A 271 4.68 14.63 -21.77
N PHE A 272 4.14 13.73 -20.95
CA PHE A 272 3.87 12.33 -21.34
C PHE A 272 2.38 11.96 -21.18
N ALA A 273 1.48 12.95 -21.14
CA ALA A 273 0.05 12.73 -20.91
C ALA A 273 -0.72 12.27 -22.18
N ASP A 274 -0.17 12.51 -23.37
CA ASP A 274 -0.80 12.23 -24.65
C ASP A 274 -0.16 11.01 -25.35
N GLU A 275 -0.81 10.46 -26.38
CA GLU A 275 -0.27 9.37 -27.22
C GLU A 275 1.10 9.70 -27.85
N LYS A 276 1.43 11.01 -27.92
CA LYS A 276 2.71 11.54 -28.41
C LYS A 276 3.34 12.47 -27.37
N PRO A 277 4.35 11.99 -26.63
CA PRO A 277 5.03 12.82 -25.64
C PRO A 277 5.71 14.03 -26.30
N THR A 278 5.66 15.19 -25.66
CA THR A 278 6.18 16.44 -26.22
C THR A 278 7.22 17.03 -25.29
N CYS A 279 8.40 17.37 -25.82
CA CYS A 279 9.49 18.01 -25.09
C CYS A 279 9.70 19.44 -25.57
N LYS A 280 9.86 20.37 -24.63
CA LYS A 280 10.17 21.78 -24.89
C LYS A 280 11.57 22.09 -24.41
N PHE A 281 12.39 22.66 -25.28
CA PHE A 281 13.75 23.08 -25.00
C PHE A 281 13.76 24.57 -24.69
N LEU A 282 14.45 24.95 -23.62
CA LEU A 282 14.44 26.31 -23.11
C LEU A 282 15.85 26.90 -23.20
N ASN A 283 15.93 28.21 -23.47
CA ASN A 283 17.16 28.95 -23.30
C ASN A 283 17.45 29.23 -21.82
N VAL A 284 18.59 29.89 -21.57
CA VAL A 284 19.01 30.28 -20.23
C VAL A 284 18.03 31.18 -19.50
N ASP A 285 17.17 31.88 -20.25
CA ASP A 285 16.11 32.76 -19.74
C ASP A 285 14.75 32.04 -19.66
N LEU A 286 14.72 30.70 -19.66
CA LEU A 286 13.49 29.91 -19.53
C LEU A 286 12.45 30.17 -20.63
N GLU A 287 12.89 30.63 -21.81
CA GLU A 287 12.03 30.82 -22.98
C GLU A 287 12.14 29.60 -23.90
N VAL A 288 10.99 29.14 -24.39
CA VAL A 288 10.92 27.98 -25.28
C VAL A 288 11.57 28.32 -26.62
N GLN A 289 12.70 27.66 -26.93
CA GLN A 289 13.39 27.79 -28.22
C GLN A 289 12.88 26.79 -29.25
N ALA A 290 12.56 25.58 -28.80
CA ALA A 290 12.08 24.51 -29.67
C ALA A 290 11.07 23.63 -28.93
N THR A 291 10.17 23.02 -29.71
CA THR A 291 9.25 21.97 -29.24
C THR A 291 9.44 20.77 -30.16
N SER A 292 9.67 19.60 -29.58
CA SER A 292 9.82 18.35 -30.31
C SER A 292 8.76 17.36 -29.83
N GLU A 293 8.06 16.75 -30.79
CA GLU A 293 7.21 15.59 -30.53
C GLU A 293 8.09 14.33 -30.54
N LEU A 294 8.11 13.60 -29.43
CA LEU A 294 8.69 12.28 -29.37
C LEU A 294 7.75 11.29 -30.08
N PRO A 295 8.30 10.29 -30.80
CA PRO A 295 7.48 9.21 -31.33
C PRO A 295 6.72 8.54 -30.19
N GLY A 296 5.48 8.12 -30.47
CA GLY A 296 4.69 7.38 -29.51
C GLY A 296 5.47 6.15 -29.03
N PHE A 297 5.65 6.01 -27.72
CA PHE A 297 6.30 4.85 -27.18
C PHE A 297 5.40 3.64 -27.39
N ASN A 298 5.91 2.59 -28.05
CA ASN A 298 5.24 1.30 -28.12
C ASN A 298 5.29 0.65 -26.74
N TYR A 299 4.40 1.09 -25.84
CA TYR A 299 4.25 0.50 -24.53
C TYR A 299 3.89 -0.98 -24.70
N PRO A 300 4.66 -1.91 -24.11
CA PRO A 300 4.27 -3.32 -24.11
C PRO A 300 2.89 -3.45 -23.48
N LYS A 301 1.91 -4.00 -24.21
CA LYS A 301 0.55 -4.16 -23.70
C LYS A 301 0.58 -4.91 -22.37
N GLY A 302 -0.02 -4.31 -21.34
CA GLY A 302 -0.07 -4.90 -19.99
C GLY A 302 1.13 -4.60 -19.08
N LYS A 303 2.14 -3.84 -19.54
CA LYS A 303 3.21 -3.32 -18.66
C LYS A 303 2.91 -1.88 -18.25
N ARG A 304 3.12 -1.57 -16.97
CA ARG A 304 2.98 -0.22 -16.44
C ARG A 304 4.33 0.50 -16.56
N VAL A 305 4.31 1.74 -17.03
CA VAL A 305 5.48 2.63 -16.94
C VAL A 305 5.67 3.03 -15.48
N GLU A 306 6.78 2.65 -14.89
CA GLU A 306 7.09 2.92 -13.48
C GLU A 306 7.99 4.15 -13.33
N ILE A 307 8.92 4.33 -14.27
CA ILE A 307 9.92 5.39 -14.22
C ILE A 307 9.98 6.05 -15.58
N ILE A 308 9.86 7.37 -15.62
CA ILE A 308 10.33 8.17 -16.75
C ILE A 308 11.44 9.07 -16.23
N ARG A 309 12.59 9.04 -16.90
CA ARG A 309 13.70 9.97 -16.68
C ARG A 309 14.08 10.56 -18.03
N VAL A 310 14.22 11.87 -18.06
CA VAL A 310 14.77 12.60 -19.20
C VAL A 310 16.15 13.08 -18.78
N VAL A 311 17.16 12.79 -19.58
CA VAL A 311 18.55 13.20 -19.35
C VAL A 311 19.07 13.83 -20.64
N ASN A 312 19.89 14.88 -20.52
CA ASN A 312 20.48 15.50 -21.70
C ASN A 312 21.70 14.70 -22.14
N SER A 313 21.77 14.44 -23.44
CA SER A 313 22.90 13.81 -24.10
C SER A 313 24.02 14.84 -24.31
N PRO A 314 25.29 14.47 -24.11
CA PRO A 314 26.46 15.32 -24.40
C PRO A 314 26.51 15.85 -25.83
N LYS A 315 25.81 15.22 -26.77
CA LYS A 315 25.77 15.59 -28.20
C LYS A 315 24.52 16.40 -28.58
N GLN A 316 24.03 17.26 -27.68
CA GLN A 316 22.87 18.14 -27.90
C GLN A 316 21.54 17.41 -28.20
N GLY A 317 21.26 16.37 -27.42
CA GLY A 317 19.98 15.67 -27.52
C GLY A 317 19.37 15.23 -26.21
N LEU A 318 18.25 14.53 -26.27
CA LEU A 318 17.59 13.93 -25.11
C LEU A 318 17.89 12.43 -25.06
N VAL A 319 17.89 11.88 -23.86
CA VAL A 319 17.79 10.44 -23.59
C VAL A 319 16.62 10.27 -22.65
N VAL A 320 15.60 9.53 -23.09
CA VAL A 320 14.37 9.29 -22.32
C VAL A 320 14.36 7.85 -21.82
N PHE A 321 14.75 7.64 -20.58
CA PHE A 321 14.64 6.33 -19.93
C PHE A 321 13.20 6.09 -19.49
N ILE A 322 12.61 5.01 -19.97
CA ILE A 322 11.27 4.57 -19.58
C ILE A 322 11.39 3.18 -18.98
N GLY A 323 11.34 3.07 -17.66
CA GLY A 323 11.32 1.78 -16.96
C GLY A 323 9.91 1.21 -16.93
N PHE A 324 9.78 -0.07 -17.25
CA PHE A 324 8.54 -0.83 -17.18
C PHE A 324 8.54 -1.76 -15.99
N GLU A 325 7.42 -1.84 -15.27
CA GLU A 325 7.20 -2.89 -14.29
C GLU A 325 6.70 -4.15 -15.03
N ASN A 326 7.43 -5.26 -14.91
CA ASN A 326 6.97 -6.54 -15.40
C ASN A 326 6.09 -7.20 -14.33
N PRO A 327 4.79 -7.49 -14.61
CA PRO A 327 3.84 -7.97 -13.60
C PRO A 327 4.14 -9.36 -13.01
N GLN A 328 5.13 -10.09 -13.54
CA GLN A 328 5.55 -11.40 -13.04
C GLN A 328 6.95 -11.40 -12.42
N ASP A 329 7.70 -10.30 -12.54
CA ASP A 329 9.12 -10.25 -12.16
C ASP A 329 9.51 -8.77 -11.94
N ALA A 330 9.41 -8.27 -10.70
CA ALA A 330 9.50 -6.85 -10.33
C ALA A 330 10.87 -6.16 -10.61
N LYS A 331 11.71 -6.74 -11.48
CA LYS A 331 13.16 -6.45 -11.62
C LYS A 331 13.65 -6.37 -13.08
N LEU A 332 12.75 -6.10 -14.02
CA LEU A 332 13.06 -6.00 -15.46
C LEU A 332 12.72 -4.62 -15.99
N CYS A 333 13.72 -3.72 -16.04
CA CYS A 333 13.57 -2.44 -16.72
C CYS A 333 14.04 -2.60 -18.18
N ASP A 334 13.10 -2.50 -19.11
CA ASP A 334 13.41 -2.20 -20.50
C ASP A 334 13.73 -0.69 -20.56
N PHE A 335 14.77 -0.27 -21.29
CA PHE A 335 15.10 1.14 -21.48
C PHE A 335 15.08 1.46 -22.96
N PHE A 336 14.53 2.62 -23.30
CA PHE A 336 14.57 3.15 -24.65
C PHE A 336 15.57 4.29 -24.70
N ILE A 337 16.51 4.25 -25.66
CA ILE A 337 17.42 5.37 -25.91
C ILE A 337 17.01 5.95 -27.26
N GLN A 338 16.66 7.22 -27.26
CA GLN A 338 16.35 7.95 -28.48
C GLN A 338 17.11 9.27 -28.50
N PRO A 339 18.16 9.42 -29.33
CA PRO A 339 18.77 10.70 -29.58
C PRO A 339 17.79 11.61 -30.34
N VAL A 340 17.58 12.82 -29.83
CA VAL A 340 16.80 13.87 -30.47
C VAL A 340 17.76 15.02 -30.75
N GLY A 341 17.96 15.44 -31.99
CA GLY A 341 18.83 16.57 -32.31
C GLY A 341 18.32 17.88 -31.73
N SER A 342 19.18 18.90 -31.66
CA SER A 342 18.85 20.24 -31.16
C SER A 342 17.75 20.96 -31.95
N ASP A 343 17.47 20.50 -33.18
CA ASP A 343 16.40 20.98 -34.06
C ASP A 343 15.07 20.21 -33.88
N GLY A 344 15.04 19.22 -32.98
CA GLY A 344 13.88 18.38 -32.72
C GLY A 344 13.73 17.18 -33.66
N SER A 345 14.68 16.95 -34.58
CA SER A 345 14.67 15.80 -35.50
C SER A 345 15.33 14.55 -34.88
N ALA A 346 14.91 13.35 -35.28
CA ALA A 346 15.57 12.11 -34.85
C ALA A 346 16.87 11.91 -35.62
N GLU A 347 18.01 11.75 -34.93
CA GLU A 347 19.29 11.47 -35.59
C GLU A 347 19.33 10.04 -36.15
N THR A 348 19.69 9.90 -37.43
CA THR A 348 19.93 8.59 -38.07
C THR A 348 21.40 8.20 -37.92
N PRO A 349 21.74 6.97 -37.52
CA PRO A 349 23.12 6.50 -37.55
C PRO A 349 23.46 6.00 -38.97
N ASP A 350 24.42 6.63 -39.62
CA ASP A 350 24.90 6.26 -40.96
C ASP A 350 25.53 4.85 -41.00
N HIS A 351 25.13 4.11 -42.04
CA HIS A 351 25.78 2.97 -42.71
C HIS A 351 26.38 1.79 -41.89
N LEU A 352 25.85 0.56 -42.10
CA LEU A 352 26.66 -0.57 -42.59
C LEU A 352 25.80 -1.78 -43.08
N MET A 353 26.24 -2.38 -44.18
CA MET A 353 25.65 -3.48 -44.95
C MET A 353 25.57 -4.86 -44.26
N SER A 354 24.52 -5.61 -44.65
CA SER A 354 24.36 -7.06 -44.91
C SER A 354 25.19 -8.11 -44.14
N TYR A 355 24.55 -9.17 -43.66
CA TYR A 355 24.60 -10.52 -44.28
C TYR A 355 23.61 -11.49 -43.61
N THR A 356 22.91 -12.27 -44.45
CA THR A 356 21.98 -13.35 -44.11
C THR A 356 22.67 -14.72 -44.07
N MET A 357 22.10 -15.62 -43.26
CA MET A 357 22.15 -17.11 -43.27
C MET A 357 22.74 -17.73 -41.99
N LEU A 358 21.89 -18.34 -41.16
CA LEU A 358 21.95 -19.75 -40.73
C LEU A 358 20.88 -19.98 -39.63
N LEU A 359 19.67 -20.37 -40.01
CA LEU A 359 18.60 -20.78 -39.08
C LEU A 359 17.93 -22.02 -39.65
N HIS A 360 18.48 -23.21 -39.40
CA HIS A 360 17.77 -24.48 -39.69
C HIS A 360 18.16 -25.66 -38.76
N ARG A 361 18.91 -25.43 -37.67
CA ARG A 361 19.27 -26.52 -36.72
C ARG A 361 18.74 -26.35 -35.28
N SER A 362 18.21 -25.18 -34.92
CA SER A 362 17.80 -24.87 -33.53
C SER A 362 16.33 -25.19 -33.20
N ALA A 363 15.49 -25.46 -34.20
CA ALA A 363 14.06 -25.69 -34.00
C ALA A 363 13.71 -27.07 -33.41
N ILE A 364 14.59 -28.07 -33.59
CA ILE A 364 14.32 -29.46 -33.18
C ILE A 364 14.64 -29.68 -31.68
N LEU A 365 15.61 -28.95 -31.12
CA LEU A 365 15.95 -29.01 -29.70
C LEU A 365 14.93 -28.27 -28.81
N LEU A 366 14.28 -27.22 -29.33
CA LEU A 366 13.28 -26.46 -28.58
C LEU A 366 11.97 -27.25 -28.38
N CYS A 367 11.56 -28.08 -29.34
CA CYS A 367 10.37 -28.93 -29.18
C CYS A 367 10.54 -30.02 -28.10
N CYS A 368 11.76 -30.53 -27.91
CA CYS A 368 12.01 -31.55 -26.88
C CYS A 368 12.03 -30.96 -25.47
N ALA A 369 12.48 -29.70 -25.30
CA ALA A 369 12.48 -29.01 -24.02
C ALA A 369 11.09 -28.57 -23.55
N ILE A 370 10.18 -28.25 -24.48
CA ILE A 370 8.79 -27.84 -24.15
C ILE A 370 7.96 -29.02 -23.63
N LEU A 371 8.24 -30.25 -24.07
CA LEU A 371 7.54 -31.45 -23.59
C LEU A 371 7.93 -31.85 -22.16
N THR A 372 9.13 -31.52 -21.69
CA THR A 372 9.57 -31.80 -20.31
C THR A 372 9.09 -30.76 -19.29
N ILE A 373 8.80 -29.52 -19.71
CA ILE A 373 8.34 -28.45 -18.79
C ILE A 373 6.84 -28.59 -18.44
N ASN A 374 6.05 -29.26 -19.29
CA ASN A 374 4.61 -29.48 -19.04
C ASN A 374 4.30 -30.55 -17.98
N GLN A 375 5.30 -31.18 -17.36
CA GLN A 375 5.10 -32.11 -16.24
C GLN A 375 5.33 -31.50 -14.85
N GLN A 376 5.61 -30.19 -14.76
CA GLN A 376 5.90 -29.52 -13.47
C GLN A 376 5.05 -28.27 -13.20
N VAL A 377 3.86 -28.17 -13.81
CA VAL A 377 2.83 -27.29 -13.28
C VAL A 377 2.13 -28.05 -12.16
N GLY A 378 2.56 -27.80 -10.92
CA GLY A 378 1.80 -28.20 -9.74
C GLY A 378 0.39 -27.64 -9.88
N ALA A 379 -0.60 -28.53 -9.97
CA ALA A 379 -1.99 -28.13 -9.89
C ALA A 379 -2.20 -27.44 -8.54
N VAL A 380 -2.71 -26.20 -8.56
CA VAL A 380 -3.27 -25.59 -7.35
C VAL A 380 -4.36 -26.55 -6.87
N GLU A 381 -4.15 -27.22 -5.72
CA GLU A 381 -5.17 -28.10 -5.16
C GLU A 381 -6.42 -27.28 -4.88
N VAL A 382 -7.48 -27.59 -5.62
CA VAL A 382 -8.82 -27.03 -5.35
C VAL A 382 -9.29 -27.67 -4.05
N ALA A 383 -9.65 -26.85 -3.06
CA ALA A 383 -10.21 -27.33 -1.80
C ALA A 383 -11.36 -28.31 -2.06
N THR A 384 -11.30 -29.50 -1.47
CA THR A 384 -12.44 -30.42 -1.50
C THR A 384 -13.43 -29.97 -0.42
N PHE A 385 -14.56 -29.41 -0.84
CA PHE A 385 -15.59 -28.94 0.09
C PHE A 385 -16.38 -30.12 0.64
N THR A 386 -16.53 -30.16 1.96
CA THR A 386 -17.39 -31.13 2.64
C THR A 386 -18.86 -30.73 2.50
N ARG A 387 -19.16 -29.43 2.43
CA ARG A 387 -20.49 -28.86 2.17
C ARG A 387 -20.39 -27.55 1.39
N GLN A 388 -21.37 -27.32 0.52
CA GLN A 388 -21.54 -26.06 -0.18
C GLN A 388 -23.03 -25.72 -0.32
N TRP A 389 -23.37 -24.45 -0.06
CA TRP A 389 -24.74 -23.96 -0.15
C TRP A 389 -24.74 -22.47 -0.49
N SER A 390 -25.77 -22.00 -1.21
CA SER A 390 -25.93 -20.58 -1.55
C SER A 390 -27.40 -20.18 -1.57
N THR A 391 -27.72 -18.94 -1.16
CA THR A 391 -29.07 -18.38 -1.26
C THR A 391 -29.03 -16.86 -1.44
N ASN A 392 -30.18 -16.25 -1.72
CA ASN A 392 -30.31 -14.79 -1.83
C ASN A 392 -31.27 -14.23 -0.76
N PHE A 393 -30.99 -13.03 -0.29
CA PHE A 393 -31.80 -12.27 0.66
C PHE A 393 -32.08 -10.86 0.15
N THR A 394 -33.26 -10.33 0.48
CA THR A 394 -33.67 -8.96 0.15
C THR A 394 -33.06 -7.90 1.07
N TYR A 395 -32.54 -8.30 2.24
CA TYR A 395 -31.90 -7.42 3.22
C TYR A 395 -30.64 -8.10 3.73
N LYS A 396 -29.60 -7.31 4.05
CA LYS A 396 -28.31 -7.83 4.49
C LYS A 396 -28.50 -8.71 5.73
N PRO A 397 -28.30 -10.04 5.63
CA PRO A 397 -28.25 -10.86 6.83
C PRO A 397 -26.88 -10.73 7.51
N GLU A 398 -26.87 -10.89 8.82
CA GLU A 398 -25.68 -11.10 9.62
C GLU A 398 -25.63 -12.56 10.10
N VAL A 399 -24.44 -13.09 10.32
CA VAL A 399 -24.23 -14.51 10.63
C VAL A 399 -23.98 -14.70 12.12
N VAL A 400 -24.67 -15.65 12.75
CA VAL A 400 -24.43 -16.03 14.15
C VAL A 400 -24.45 -17.54 14.30
N GLN A 401 -23.46 -18.08 15.02
CA GLN A 401 -23.44 -19.48 15.45
C GLN A 401 -24.11 -19.59 16.81
N VAL A 402 -25.12 -20.45 16.91
CA VAL A 402 -25.83 -20.77 18.15
C VAL A 402 -25.69 -22.27 18.35
N GLN A 403 -24.89 -22.66 19.34
CA GLN A 403 -24.52 -24.06 19.56
C GLN A 403 -23.94 -24.68 18.26
N ASP A 404 -24.59 -25.70 17.71
CA ASP A 404 -24.15 -26.40 16.49
C ASP A 404 -24.85 -25.89 15.21
N ASP A 405 -25.79 -24.95 15.36
CA ASP A 405 -26.55 -24.37 14.25
C ASP A 405 -25.97 -23.01 13.85
N VAL A 406 -26.04 -22.71 12.56
CA VAL A 406 -25.69 -21.38 12.02
C VAL A 406 -26.95 -20.72 11.52
N TYR A 407 -27.16 -19.47 11.95
CA TYR A 407 -28.32 -18.67 11.61
C TYR A 407 -27.92 -17.40 10.87
N LEU A 408 -28.74 -17.05 9.88
CA LEU A 408 -28.74 -15.78 9.16
C LEU A 408 -29.85 -14.91 9.74
N VAL A 409 -29.48 -13.75 10.27
CA VAL A 409 -30.38 -12.85 10.99
C VAL A 409 -30.42 -11.52 10.26
N SER A 410 -31.62 -11.03 9.96
CA SER A 410 -31.83 -9.68 9.40
C SER A 410 -32.95 -8.97 10.15
N LEU A 411 -32.95 -7.64 10.12
CA LEU A 411 -33.97 -6.80 10.76
C LEU A 411 -34.52 -5.80 9.75
N GLN A 412 -35.83 -5.87 9.51
CA GLN A 412 -36.51 -4.99 8.57
C GLN A 412 -37.94 -4.71 9.02
N ASN A 413 -38.40 -3.46 8.96
CA ASN A 413 -39.78 -3.07 9.26
C ASN A 413 -40.29 -3.69 10.58
N TYR A 414 -39.47 -3.55 11.64
CA TYR A 414 -39.76 -4.12 12.97
C TYR A 414 -39.90 -5.65 12.98
N THR A 415 -39.34 -6.36 12.01
CA THR A 415 -39.40 -7.81 11.90
C THR A 415 -37.99 -8.38 11.83
N VAL A 416 -37.65 -9.23 12.80
CA VAL A 416 -36.42 -10.04 12.78
C VAL A 416 -36.70 -11.27 11.95
N ASN A 417 -35.96 -11.47 10.85
CA ASN A 417 -36.02 -12.69 10.07
C ASN A 417 -34.81 -13.57 10.40
N ILE A 418 -35.07 -14.83 10.76
CA ILE A 418 -34.06 -15.81 11.16
C ILE A 418 -34.17 -17.00 10.21
N THR A 419 -33.06 -17.35 9.56
CA THR A 419 -32.97 -18.48 8.64
C THR A 419 -31.84 -19.40 9.07
N SER A 420 -32.09 -20.70 9.23
CA SER A 420 -31.02 -21.66 9.51
C SER A 420 -30.31 -22.07 8.22
N ILE A 421 -28.99 -22.22 8.28
CA ILE A 421 -28.16 -22.75 7.19
C ILE A 421 -28.09 -24.29 7.25
N ASN A 422 -28.04 -24.87 8.45
CA ASN A 422 -27.73 -26.29 8.65
C ASN A 422 -28.95 -27.18 8.90
N SER A 423 -30.12 -26.59 9.12
CA SER A 423 -31.33 -27.34 9.49
C SER A 423 -32.48 -27.03 8.54
N SER A 424 -33.40 -27.99 8.40
CA SER A 424 -34.67 -27.82 7.70
C SER A 424 -35.68 -26.97 8.49
N ILE A 425 -35.23 -26.18 9.47
CA ILE A 425 -36.10 -25.31 10.27
C ILE A 425 -36.59 -24.16 9.37
N PRO A 426 -37.90 -23.90 9.33
CA PRO A 426 -38.46 -22.83 8.50
C PRO A 426 -37.94 -21.46 8.91
N ILE A 427 -37.97 -20.52 7.97
CA ILE A 427 -37.67 -19.11 8.22
C ILE A 427 -38.65 -18.59 9.29
N LEU A 428 -38.10 -18.06 10.36
CA LEU A 428 -38.86 -17.48 11.46
C LEU A 428 -38.87 -15.95 11.32
N ALA A 429 -40.05 -15.33 11.37
CA ALA A 429 -40.24 -13.89 11.25
C ALA A 429 -40.90 -13.32 12.52
N CYS A 430 -40.12 -12.64 13.36
CA CYS A 430 -40.55 -12.17 14.67
C CYS A 430 -40.75 -10.66 14.69
N LYS A 431 -41.97 -10.20 15.00
CA LYS A 431 -42.27 -8.76 15.15
C LYS A 431 -41.71 -8.22 16.45
N VAL A 432 -40.85 -7.21 16.35
CA VAL A 432 -40.27 -6.43 17.45
C VAL A 432 -41.33 -5.42 17.95
N PRO A 433 -41.72 -5.46 19.23
CA PRO A 433 -42.76 -4.57 19.77
C PRO A 433 -42.24 -3.15 20.03
N VAL A 434 -41.99 -2.37 18.97
CA VAL A 434 -41.54 -0.97 19.06
C VAL A 434 -42.67 0.00 18.67
N SER A 435 -42.71 1.17 19.32
CA SER A 435 -43.63 2.27 18.94
C SER A 435 -43.44 2.70 17.48
N SER A 436 -44.55 2.95 16.79
CA SER A 436 -44.60 3.37 15.38
C SER A 436 -43.93 4.72 15.10
N GLU A 437 -43.65 5.53 16.13
CA GLU A 437 -42.97 6.83 15.98
C GLU A 437 -41.44 6.71 15.83
N LYS A 438 -40.89 5.51 15.99
CA LYS A 438 -39.46 5.26 15.85
C LYS A 438 -39.14 4.74 14.46
N THR A 439 -37.86 4.53 14.16
CA THR A 439 -37.34 3.85 12.97
C THR A 439 -36.13 3.06 13.41
N ILE A 440 -36.02 1.82 12.96
CA ILE A 440 -34.90 0.94 13.31
C ILE A 440 -33.99 0.80 12.10
N SER A 441 -32.68 0.93 12.31
CA SER A 441 -31.69 0.65 11.28
C SER A 441 -31.69 -0.84 10.94
N SER A 442 -31.57 -1.14 9.64
CA SER A 442 -31.34 -2.52 9.18
C SER A 442 -29.94 -3.04 9.53
N LYS A 443 -29.01 -2.17 9.92
CA LYS A 443 -27.67 -2.55 10.37
C LYS A 443 -27.76 -3.12 11.79
N ILE A 444 -27.47 -4.41 11.92
CA ILE A 444 -27.53 -5.13 13.20
C ILE A 444 -26.22 -5.87 13.49
N THR A 445 -26.08 -6.34 14.72
CA THR A 445 -24.99 -7.23 15.15
C THR A 445 -25.58 -8.30 16.06
N PRO A 446 -25.80 -9.53 15.57
CA PRO A 446 -26.29 -10.63 16.37
C PRO A 446 -25.17 -11.27 17.20
N VAL A 447 -25.50 -11.70 18.41
CA VAL A 447 -24.61 -12.40 19.35
C VAL A 447 -25.42 -13.55 19.97
N ALA A 448 -24.85 -14.76 20.00
CA ALA A 448 -25.50 -15.89 20.65
C ALA A 448 -25.33 -15.85 22.17
N LEU A 449 -26.33 -16.33 22.91
CA LEU A 449 -26.25 -16.67 24.33
C LEU A 449 -26.11 -18.20 24.48
N GLY A 450 -25.56 -18.67 25.62
CA GLY A 450 -25.29 -20.10 25.82
C GLY A 450 -26.56 -20.96 25.88
N ASN A 451 -27.66 -20.39 26.36
CA ASN A 451 -28.99 -21.01 26.40
C ASN A 451 -29.65 -21.20 25.03
N GLY A 452 -29.00 -20.76 23.94
CA GLY A 452 -29.51 -20.91 22.57
C GLY A 452 -30.30 -19.71 22.03
N LYS A 453 -30.50 -18.64 22.81
CA LYS A 453 -31.13 -17.40 22.32
C LYS A 453 -30.13 -16.52 21.58
N ILE A 454 -30.64 -15.58 20.79
CA ILE A 454 -29.86 -14.58 20.05
C ILE A 454 -30.17 -13.19 20.60
N LEU A 455 -29.12 -12.44 20.95
CA LEU A 455 -29.16 -11.02 21.24
C LEU A 455 -28.81 -10.24 19.97
N ILE A 456 -29.71 -9.38 19.50
CA ILE A 456 -29.55 -8.57 18.30
C ILE A 456 -29.38 -7.12 18.72
N ARG A 457 -28.18 -6.58 18.51
CA ARG A 457 -27.93 -5.14 18.63
C ARG A 457 -28.36 -4.43 17.35
N GLY A 458 -29.05 -3.31 17.49
CA GLY A 458 -29.39 -2.39 16.41
C GLY A 458 -29.36 -0.94 16.88
N SER A 459 -29.73 -0.03 16.00
CA SER A 459 -29.87 1.39 16.31
C SER A 459 -31.26 1.88 15.95
N MET A 460 -31.76 2.86 16.71
CA MET A 460 -33.11 3.37 16.56
C MET A 460 -33.11 4.90 16.60
N THR A 461 -33.94 5.52 15.75
CA THR A 461 -34.08 6.99 15.65
C THR A 461 -35.54 7.41 15.68
N THR A 462 -35.84 8.59 16.23
CA THR A 462 -37.18 9.17 16.21
C THR A 462 -37.50 9.80 14.86
N THR A 463 -38.72 9.59 14.35
CA THR A 463 -39.18 10.11 13.05
C THR A 463 -39.56 11.60 13.08
N LYS A 464 -40.01 12.12 14.23
CA LYS A 464 -40.38 13.53 14.41
C LYS A 464 -39.13 14.38 14.70
N ILE A 465 -38.90 15.40 13.89
CA ILE A 465 -37.82 16.37 14.02
C ILE A 465 -38.45 17.76 14.17
N ASP A 466 -38.29 18.40 15.32
CA ASP A 466 -38.68 19.81 15.49
C ASP A 466 -37.60 20.79 14.96
N ASN A 467 -36.36 20.31 14.72
CA ASN A 467 -35.28 21.14 14.17
C ASN A 467 -34.23 20.32 13.37
N PRO A 468 -34.08 20.54 12.05
CA PRO A 468 -33.17 19.79 11.17
C PRO A 468 -31.67 20.00 11.48
N ASN A 469 -31.30 21.01 12.27
CA ASN A 469 -29.91 21.30 12.63
C ASN A 469 -29.43 20.63 13.94
N LYS A 470 -30.30 19.91 14.67
CA LYS A 470 -29.88 19.13 15.84
C LYS A 470 -29.46 17.72 15.45
N VAL A 471 -28.27 17.31 15.89
CA VAL A 471 -27.78 15.93 15.77
C VAL A 471 -28.81 14.97 16.37
N ARG A 472 -29.23 13.96 15.61
CA ARG A 472 -30.22 12.96 16.04
C ARG A 472 -29.63 12.16 17.23
N PRO A 473 -30.31 12.07 18.38
CA PRO A 473 -29.96 11.05 19.36
C PRO A 473 -30.24 9.68 18.73
N VAL A 474 -29.23 8.83 18.67
CA VAL A 474 -29.34 7.44 18.20
C VAL A 474 -29.51 6.57 19.43
N ASP A 475 -30.71 6.05 19.63
CA ASP A 475 -31.01 5.09 20.69
C ASP A 475 -30.37 3.73 20.35
N GLN A 476 -29.85 3.03 21.35
CA GLN A 476 -29.38 1.66 21.16
C GLN A 476 -30.50 0.68 21.46
N LEU A 477 -30.74 -0.21 20.50
CA LEU A 477 -31.75 -1.25 20.58
C LEU A 477 -31.06 -2.60 20.78
N PHE A 478 -31.50 -3.35 21.78
CA PHE A 478 -31.13 -4.74 21.93
C PHE A 478 -32.41 -5.59 21.93
N VAL A 479 -32.46 -6.58 21.05
CA VAL A 479 -33.61 -7.50 20.92
C VAL A 479 -33.14 -8.90 21.26
N ILE A 480 -33.78 -9.55 22.22
CA ILE A 480 -33.52 -10.95 22.57
C ILE A 480 -34.59 -11.77 21.88
N VAL A 481 -34.19 -12.83 21.18
CA VAL A 481 -35.10 -13.71 20.44
C VAL A 481 -34.63 -15.16 20.53
N ASP A 482 -35.56 -16.09 20.73
CA ASP A 482 -35.30 -17.51 20.52
C ASP A 482 -35.39 -17.81 19.01
N PRO A 483 -34.34 -18.36 18.38
CA PRO A 483 -34.35 -18.67 16.95
C PRO A 483 -35.42 -19.69 16.54
N ARG A 484 -36.08 -20.35 17.50
CA ARG A 484 -37.14 -21.34 17.30
C ARG A 484 -38.52 -20.85 17.74
N ASP A 485 -38.60 -19.72 18.47
CA ASP A 485 -39.86 -19.20 19.00
C ASP A 485 -39.90 -17.66 19.12
N CYS A 486 -40.77 -17.02 18.32
CA CYS A 486 -41.00 -15.59 18.39
C CYS A 486 -41.76 -15.12 19.64
N SER A 487 -42.44 -16.01 20.38
CA SER A 487 -43.23 -15.63 21.55
C SER A 487 -42.37 -15.03 22.67
N THR A 488 -41.08 -15.35 22.66
CA THR A 488 -40.09 -14.96 23.67
C THR A 488 -39.38 -13.64 23.34
N ILE A 489 -39.78 -12.93 22.28
CA ILE A 489 -39.09 -11.70 21.87
C ILE A 489 -39.15 -10.64 22.97
N LYS A 490 -37.99 -10.12 23.37
CA LYS A 490 -37.83 -9.06 24.38
C LYS A 490 -36.99 -7.92 23.86
N ILE A 491 -37.23 -6.73 24.40
CA ILE A 491 -36.47 -5.54 24.07
C ILE A 491 -35.78 -5.05 25.34
N VAL A 492 -34.46 -4.86 25.24
CA VAL A 492 -33.69 -4.04 26.16
C VAL A 492 -33.39 -2.73 25.45
N ALA A 493 -34.18 -1.70 25.74
CA ALA A 493 -33.98 -0.37 25.19
C ALA A 493 -33.02 0.40 26.11
N GLN A 494 -31.82 0.73 25.62
CA GLN A 494 -30.93 1.64 26.33
C GLN A 494 -30.96 3.01 25.66
N PHE A 495 -31.47 3.97 26.42
CA PHE A 495 -31.48 5.39 26.11
C PHE A 495 -30.23 6.03 26.69
N PRO A 496 -29.22 6.41 25.89
CA PRO A 496 -28.12 7.20 26.42
C PRO A 496 -28.67 8.59 26.74
N SER A 497 -28.82 8.92 28.01
CA SER A 497 -29.08 10.30 28.45
C SER A 497 -27.88 11.22 28.20
N HIS A 498 -26.72 10.67 27.84
CA HIS A 498 -25.42 11.33 27.63
C HIS A 498 -24.64 10.59 26.53
N PRO A 499 -23.65 11.20 25.86
CA PRO A 499 -22.88 10.56 24.80
C PRO A 499 -21.97 9.45 25.37
N ARG A 500 -22.55 8.27 25.58
CA ARG A 500 -21.82 7.04 25.86
C ARG A 500 -21.64 6.28 24.55
N TYR A 501 -20.40 5.93 24.20
CA TYR A 501 -20.14 5.06 23.06
C TYR A 501 -20.23 3.61 23.53
N PHE A 502 -20.89 2.77 22.73
CA PHE A 502 -20.92 1.34 22.99
C PHE A 502 -19.58 0.73 22.58
N GLU A 503 -19.03 -0.10 23.46
CA GLU A 503 -17.74 -0.75 23.24
C GLU A 503 -17.93 -2.24 22.92
N ALA A 504 -18.61 -3.00 23.79
CA ALA A 504 -18.68 -4.46 23.67
C ALA A 504 -19.94 -5.08 24.30
N VAL A 505 -20.26 -6.30 23.84
CA VAL A 505 -21.20 -7.24 24.48
C VAL A 505 -20.42 -8.47 24.91
N VAL A 506 -20.63 -8.91 26.15
CA VAL A 506 -20.11 -10.21 26.62
C VAL A 506 -21.29 -11.14 26.92
N PRO A 507 -21.52 -12.19 26.11
CA PRO A 507 -22.63 -13.11 26.29
C PRO A 507 -22.29 -14.25 27.26
N TYR A 508 -23.18 -14.55 28.20
CA TYR A 508 -23.12 -15.72 29.08
C TYR A 508 -24.23 -16.73 28.72
N GLU A 509 -24.44 -17.73 29.58
CA GLU A 509 -25.49 -18.73 29.40
C GLU A 509 -26.88 -18.09 29.24
N ASN A 510 -27.32 -17.32 30.23
CA ASN A 510 -28.65 -16.70 30.30
C ASN A 510 -28.61 -15.21 30.63
N THR A 511 -27.43 -14.59 30.57
CA THR A 511 -27.22 -13.17 30.86
C THR A 511 -26.22 -12.58 29.87
N PHE A 512 -26.09 -11.27 29.84
CA PHE A 512 -25.07 -10.58 29.05
C PHE A 512 -24.69 -9.25 29.68
N ASP A 513 -23.42 -8.86 29.51
CA ASP A 513 -22.91 -7.57 29.95
C ASP A 513 -22.76 -6.62 28.76
N LEU A 514 -23.15 -5.36 28.98
CA LEU A 514 -23.00 -4.26 28.01
C LEU A 514 -21.97 -3.24 28.51
N PHE A 515 -20.95 -3.01 27.70
CA PHE A 515 -19.84 -2.10 27.98
C PHE A 515 -19.99 -0.78 27.22
N TYR A 516 -19.68 0.31 27.93
CA TYR A 516 -19.78 1.66 27.40
C TYR A 516 -18.56 2.49 27.80
N SER A 517 -18.07 3.34 26.90
CA SER A 517 -17.08 4.38 27.17
C SER A 517 -17.73 5.75 27.28
N ASN A 518 -17.10 6.66 28.05
CA ASN A 518 -17.56 8.03 28.23
C ASN A 518 -16.80 8.95 27.25
N SER A 519 -17.51 9.75 26.44
CA SER A 519 -16.86 10.69 25.51
C SER A 519 -16.46 12.02 26.14
N SER A 520 -16.93 12.31 27.35
CA SER A 520 -16.77 13.63 27.95
C SER A 520 -15.47 13.73 28.74
N ASN A 521 -14.61 14.69 28.37
CA ASN A 521 -13.45 15.17 29.17
C ASN A 521 -13.86 15.77 30.53
N LYS A 522 -15.08 15.52 31.02
CA LYS A 522 -15.56 16.03 32.30
C LYS A 522 -15.19 15.04 33.39
N THR A 523 -14.36 15.50 34.30
CA THR A 523 -13.75 14.87 35.46
C THR A 523 -14.72 14.34 36.52
N GLU A 524 -16.00 14.11 36.20
CA GLU A 524 -16.95 13.55 37.17
C GLU A 524 -16.93 12.02 37.11
N ASP A 525 -16.45 11.44 38.22
CA ASP A 525 -16.42 10.03 38.59
C ASP A 525 -17.71 9.28 38.26
N THR A 526 -17.86 8.84 37.01
CA THR A 526 -18.77 7.75 36.69
C THR A 526 -17.96 6.67 35.99
N THR A 527 -17.35 5.81 36.80
CA THR A 527 -16.97 4.45 36.38
C THR A 527 -18.14 3.86 35.59
N THR A 528 -17.93 3.54 34.31
CA THR A 528 -18.94 2.91 33.47
C THR A 528 -18.98 1.41 33.78
N VAL A 529 -19.43 1.10 35.00
CA VAL A 529 -19.70 -0.28 35.41
C VAL A 529 -20.54 -0.93 34.31
N PRO A 530 -20.13 -2.12 33.81
CA PRO A 530 -20.92 -2.81 32.81
C PRO A 530 -22.35 -2.97 33.29
N LYS A 531 -23.30 -2.97 32.35
CA LYS A 531 -24.70 -3.25 32.68
C LYS A 531 -25.00 -4.68 32.33
N ARG A 532 -25.36 -5.49 33.34
CA ARG A 532 -25.83 -6.86 33.11
C ARG A 532 -27.33 -6.89 32.91
N TYR A 533 -27.75 -7.73 31.98
CA TYR A 533 -29.15 -8.08 31.76
C TYR A 533 -29.32 -9.59 31.71
N ASP A 534 -30.48 -10.08 32.10
CA ASP A 534 -30.88 -11.45 31.85
C ASP A 534 -31.47 -11.63 30.44
N ASP A 535 -31.75 -12.89 30.10
CA ASP A 535 -32.38 -13.29 28.83
C ASP A 535 -33.89 -13.00 28.76
N ASN A 536 -34.44 -12.32 29.75
CA ASN A 536 -35.79 -11.71 29.75
C ASN A 536 -35.72 -10.19 29.53
N GLY A 537 -34.52 -9.61 29.57
CA GLY A 537 -34.26 -8.18 29.42
C GLY A 537 -34.28 -7.39 30.73
N GLU A 538 -34.31 -8.07 31.87
CA GLU A 538 -34.29 -7.46 33.19
C GLU A 538 -32.86 -7.12 33.62
N ALA A 539 -32.67 -5.94 34.19
CA ALA A 539 -31.36 -5.51 34.65
C ALA A 539 -30.93 -6.26 35.91
N ILE A 540 -29.72 -6.79 35.92
CA ILE A 540 -29.10 -7.44 37.08
C ILE A 540 -28.03 -6.49 37.65
N PRO A 541 -28.08 -6.16 38.96
CA PRO A 541 -27.00 -5.43 39.61
C PRO A 541 -25.67 -6.19 39.53
N LEU A 542 -24.61 -5.51 39.09
CA LEU A 542 -23.25 -6.04 39.17
C LEU A 542 -22.54 -5.50 40.42
N ASP A 543 -21.77 -6.37 41.05
CA ASP A 543 -20.95 -6.09 42.23
C ASP A 543 -19.46 -5.88 41.89
N TYR A 544 -19.08 -6.01 40.62
CA TYR A 544 -17.72 -5.77 40.12
C TYR A 544 -17.69 -4.68 39.06
N SER A 545 -16.55 -3.98 38.95
CA SER A 545 -16.24 -3.02 37.90
C SER A 545 -14.86 -3.31 37.31
N LEU A 546 -14.67 -2.97 36.04
CA LEU A 546 -13.38 -2.99 35.36
C LEU A 546 -12.62 -1.70 35.71
N ALA A 547 -12.11 -1.59 36.94
CA ALA A 547 -11.37 -0.39 37.34
C ALA A 547 -9.93 -0.36 36.79
N PRO A 548 -9.39 0.83 36.38
CA PRO A 548 -10.08 2.08 36.09
C PRO A 548 -10.56 2.14 34.62
N GLU A 549 -11.87 2.22 34.44
CA GLU A 549 -12.62 2.37 33.17
C GLU A 549 -12.45 3.75 32.48
N LYS A 550 -11.67 4.68 33.05
CA LYS A 550 -11.66 6.09 32.63
C LYS A 550 -11.00 6.33 31.26
N ASP A 551 -10.10 5.43 30.84
CA ASP A 551 -9.28 5.60 29.63
C ASP A 551 -9.37 4.40 28.67
N ILE A 552 -10.44 3.60 28.75
CA ILE A 552 -10.62 2.43 27.88
C ILE A 552 -11.19 2.91 26.53
N ARG A 553 -10.32 3.02 25.52
CA ARG A 553 -10.70 3.26 24.12
C ARG A 553 -10.52 1.98 23.30
N GLY A 554 -11.54 1.62 22.51
CA GLY A 554 -11.47 0.48 21.60
C GLY A 554 -11.38 -0.85 22.34
N LEU A 555 -12.27 -1.08 23.31
CA LEU A 555 -12.25 -2.30 24.11
C LEU A 555 -12.65 -3.51 23.26
N VAL A 556 -11.75 -4.49 23.19
CA VAL A 556 -12.02 -5.85 22.75
C VAL A 556 -12.06 -6.72 24.00
N ILE A 557 -13.17 -7.42 24.25
CA ILE A 557 -13.31 -8.31 25.41
C ILE A 557 -14.02 -9.59 25.02
N HIS A 558 -13.45 -10.73 25.38
CA HIS A 558 -13.96 -12.06 25.05
C HIS A 558 -13.82 -13.01 26.23
N LEU A 559 -14.81 -13.89 26.40
CA LEU A 559 -14.71 -15.03 27.32
C LEU A 559 -13.67 -16.03 26.81
N LEU A 560 -12.87 -16.58 27.72
CA LEU A 560 -11.96 -17.68 27.40
C LEU A 560 -12.72 -19.00 27.24
N LYS A 561 -13.70 -19.23 28.13
CA LYS A 561 -14.63 -20.35 28.04
C LYS A 561 -15.97 -19.86 27.48
N PRO A 562 -16.42 -20.36 26.31
CA PRO A 562 -17.66 -19.90 25.68
C PRO A 562 -18.85 -19.89 26.67
N TYR A 563 -19.52 -18.75 26.75
CA TYR A 563 -20.70 -18.49 27.59
C TYR A 563 -20.52 -18.66 29.11
N HIS A 564 -19.30 -18.89 29.61
CA HIS A 564 -19.07 -19.25 31.01
C HIS A 564 -17.96 -18.42 31.67
N GLN A 565 -18.33 -17.52 32.59
CA GLN A 565 -17.39 -16.58 33.24
C GLN A 565 -16.29 -17.25 34.08
N SER A 566 -16.46 -18.53 34.47
CA SER A 566 -15.46 -19.23 35.29
C SER A 566 -14.10 -19.38 34.60
N GLY A 567 -14.07 -19.31 33.26
CA GLY A 567 -12.83 -19.36 32.50
C GLY A 567 -12.04 -18.05 32.56
N GLY A 568 -12.66 -16.95 32.99
CA GLY A 568 -12.10 -15.61 32.90
C GLY A 568 -12.27 -15.00 31.51
N PHE A 569 -11.57 -13.90 31.28
CA PHE A 569 -11.71 -13.06 30.08
C PHE A 569 -10.34 -12.68 29.51
N PHE A 570 -10.30 -12.53 28.20
CA PHE A 570 -9.25 -11.80 27.51
C PHE A 570 -9.78 -10.40 27.18
N ALA A 571 -8.96 -9.37 27.43
CA ALA A 571 -9.27 -8.00 27.06
C ALA A 571 -8.07 -7.33 26.36
N ALA A 572 -8.36 -6.52 25.35
CA ALA A 572 -7.40 -5.63 24.70
C ALA A 572 -8.01 -4.22 24.57
N PHE A 573 -7.20 -3.19 24.77
CA PHE A 573 -7.63 -1.79 24.69
C PHE A 573 -6.46 -0.88 24.35
N VAL A 574 -6.75 0.28 23.76
CA VAL A 574 -5.75 1.29 23.42
C VAL A 574 -5.41 2.11 24.66
N GLN A 575 -4.11 2.24 24.95
CA GLN A 575 -3.57 3.07 26.03
C GLN A 575 -3.27 4.50 25.55
N ASP A 576 -3.06 5.42 26.49
CA ASP A 576 -2.82 6.84 26.18
C ASP A 576 -1.57 7.11 25.35
N ASP A 577 -0.55 6.27 25.48
CA ASP A 577 0.69 6.31 24.69
C ASP A 577 0.55 5.70 23.28
N GLY A 578 -0.66 5.22 22.93
CA GLY A 578 -0.98 4.59 21.67
C GLY A 578 -0.64 3.10 21.58
N LEU A 579 -0.06 2.51 22.64
CA LEU A 579 0.17 1.06 22.71
C LEU A 579 -1.14 0.31 23.01
N VAL A 580 -1.15 -1.00 22.76
CA VAL A 580 -2.29 -1.86 23.09
C VAL A 580 -2.00 -2.63 24.38
N GLY A 581 -2.79 -2.37 25.40
CA GLY A 581 -2.77 -3.14 26.65
C GLY A 581 -3.53 -4.45 26.48
N LEU A 582 -2.88 -5.57 26.76
CA LEU A 582 -3.47 -6.90 26.79
C LEU A 582 -3.65 -7.35 28.24
N LYS A 583 -4.84 -7.85 28.59
CA LYS A 583 -5.15 -8.32 29.95
C LYS A 583 -5.84 -9.68 29.94
N LEU A 584 -5.43 -10.50 30.90
CA LEU A 584 -6.10 -11.73 31.29
C LEU A 584 -6.83 -11.43 32.59
N LEU A 585 -8.12 -11.69 32.63
CA LEU A 585 -8.99 -11.34 33.75
C LEU A 585 -9.61 -12.62 34.34
N ASP A 586 -9.79 -12.66 35.66
CA ASP A 586 -10.52 -13.74 36.32
C ASP A 586 -12.04 -13.63 36.13
N SER A 587 -12.80 -14.54 36.75
CA SER A 587 -14.27 -14.54 36.68
C SER A 587 -14.96 -13.32 37.29
N HIS A 588 -14.22 -12.46 38.01
CA HIS A 588 -14.69 -11.22 38.62
C HIS A 588 -14.01 -10.00 37.97
N MET A 589 -13.47 -10.16 36.75
CA MET A 589 -12.79 -9.13 35.98
C MET A 589 -11.52 -8.56 36.66
N LYS A 590 -10.94 -9.26 37.63
CA LYS A 590 -9.67 -8.86 38.24
C LYS A 590 -8.51 -9.28 37.35
N VAL A 591 -7.52 -8.40 37.23
CA VAL A 591 -6.33 -8.65 36.42
C VAL A 591 -5.52 -9.81 37.01
N LEU A 592 -5.38 -10.89 36.23
CA LEU A 592 -4.49 -12.02 36.52
C LEU A 592 -3.12 -11.81 35.89
N LYS A 593 -3.10 -11.30 34.65
CA LYS A 593 -1.89 -11.04 33.86
C LYS A 593 -2.12 -9.83 32.97
N GLU A 594 -1.04 -9.12 32.68
CA GLU A 594 -1.03 -8.02 31.73
C GLU A 594 0.25 -8.03 30.89
N SER A 595 0.12 -7.53 29.68
CA SER A 595 1.19 -7.37 28.70
C SER A 595 0.88 -6.17 27.81
N VAL A 596 1.85 -5.72 27.03
CA VAL A 596 1.69 -4.60 26.10
C VAL A 596 2.12 -5.04 24.72
N SER A 597 1.37 -4.64 23.70
CA SER A 597 1.64 -4.86 22.29
C SER A 597 1.83 -3.53 21.58
N GLU A 598 2.88 -3.42 20.78
CA GLU A 598 3.09 -2.29 19.85
C GLU A 598 2.13 -2.34 18.66
N ASN A 599 1.52 -3.50 18.41
CA ASN A 599 0.60 -3.71 17.31
C ASN A 599 -0.85 -3.64 17.77
N ALA A 600 -1.72 -3.13 16.89
CA ALA A 600 -3.17 -3.16 17.04
C ALA A 600 -3.70 -4.60 17.22
N VAL A 601 -4.90 -4.75 17.77
CA VAL A 601 -5.64 -6.01 17.79
C VAL A 601 -6.84 -5.85 16.86
N ASP A 602 -6.69 -6.28 15.60
CA ASP A 602 -7.73 -6.11 14.58
C ASP A 602 -8.72 -7.29 14.59
N TYR A 603 -8.20 -8.51 14.79
CA TYR A 603 -8.98 -9.75 14.80
C TYR A 603 -8.56 -10.61 15.98
N VAL A 604 -9.52 -11.27 16.65
CA VAL A 604 -9.22 -12.11 17.82
C VAL A 604 -10.08 -13.36 17.85
N SER A 605 -9.47 -14.46 18.31
CA SER A 605 -10.17 -15.68 18.70
C SER A 605 -9.72 -16.11 20.09
N THR A 606 -10.69 -16.41 20.95
CA THR A 606 -10.47 -16.97 22.30
C THR A 606 -10.99 -18.40 22.45
N LEU A 607 -11.37 -19.04 21.34
CA LEU A 607 -11.98 -20.38 21.40
C LEU A 607 -10.98 -21.41 21.93
N HIS A 608 -11.53 -22.44 22.58
CA HIS A 608 -10.77 -23.56 23.15
C HIS A 608 -9.68 -23.13 24.15
N ASP A 609 -9.94 -22.11 24.97
CA ASP A 609 -9.02 -21.59 25.99
C ASP A 609 -7.66 -21.09 25.43
N HIS A 610 -7.59 -20.85 24.12
CA HIS A 610 -6.44 -20.28 23.43
C HIS A 610 -6.70 -18.84 23.06
N VAL A 611 -5.65 -18.00 23.03
CA VAL A 611 -5.77 -16.61 22.56
C VAL A 611 -4.89 -16.43 21.35
N THR A 612 -5.52 -16.11 20.22
CA THR A 612 -4.85 -15.72 18.99
C THR A 612 -5.41 -14.38 18.56
N TYR A 613 -4.54 -13.42 18.28
CA TYR A 613 -4.95 -12.19 17.65
C TYR A 613 -4.15 -11.92 16.39
N CYS A 614 -4.76 -11.25 15.43
CA CYS A 614 -4.12 -10.83 14.21
C CYS A 614 -4.19 -9.32 14.06
N TYR A 615 -3.16 -8.79 13.40
CA TYR A 615 -2.99 -7.37 13.20
C TYR A 615 -2.50 -7.09 11.79
N VAL A 616 -2.99 -5.98 11.26
CA VAL A 616 -2.63 -5.47 9.95
C VAL A 616 -1.51 -4.46 10.12
N THR A 617 -0.30 -4.84 9.71
CA THR A 617 0.74 -3.83 9.56
C THR A 617 0.47 -3.01 8.29
N PRO A 618 0.46 -1.68 8.36
CA PRO A 618 0.66 -0.90 7.15
C PRO A 618 2.07 -1.27 6.65
N SER A 619 2.21 -1.86 5.45
CA SER A 619 3.55 -2.14 4.94
C SER A 619 4.35 -0.85 4.97
N LEU A 620 5.56 -0.91 5.50
CA LEU A 620 6.55 0.18 5.55
C LEU A 620 7.06 0.60 4.15
N LEU A 621 6.37 0.24 3.06
CA LEU A 621 6.64 0.74 1.73
C LEU A 621 6.10 2.18 1.60
N ARG A 622 6.82 3.12 2.22
CA ARG A 622 6.73 4.56 1.91
C ARG A 622 7.28 4.79 0.50
N ARG A 623 6.41 4.67 -0.52
CA ARG A 623 6.54 5.45 -1.75
C ARG A 623 5.18 6.07 -2.08
N HIS A 624 5.22 7.38 -2.31
CA HIS A 624 4.08 8.20 -2.67
C HIS A 624 3.29 7.53 -3.81
N ASN A 625 1.98 7.32 -3.58
CA ASN A 625 0.98 6.67 -4.45
C ASN A 625 0.92 5.13 -4.45
N ALA A 626 1.65 4.43 -3.58
CA ALA A 626 1.39 3.00 -3.35
C ALA A 626 0.16 2.82 -2.44
N VAL A 627 -0.89 2.18 -2.95
CA VAL A 627 -1.96 1.60 -2.13
C VAL A 627 -1.30 0.79 -1.03
N ARG A 628 -1.56 1.12 0.25
CA ARG A 628 -0.99 0.48 1.42
C ARG A 628 -1.10 -1.05 1.25
N ARG A 629 0.01 -1.74 0.98
CA ARG A 629 0.01 -3.21 1.05
C ARG A 629 -0.19 -3.51 2.53
N GLN A 630 -1.34 -4.08 2.86
CA GLN A 630 -1.67 -4.48 4.21
C GLN A 630 -1.14 -5.90 4.38
N GLN A 631 -0.19 -6.09 5.31
CA GLN A 631 0.33 -7.40 5.62
C GLN A 631 -0.19 -7.82 6.99
N ILE A 632 -0.80 -9.01 7.04
CA ILE A 632 -1.37 -9.55 8.27
C ILE A 632 -0.37 -10.47 8.95
N PHE A 633 -0.23 -10.24 10.25
CA PHE A 633 0.46 -11.11 11.16
C PHE A 633 -0.51 -11.60 12.22
N CYS A 634 -0.37 -12.85 12.65
CA CYS A 634 -1.09 -13.38 13.80
C CYS A 634 -0.10 -13.74 14.91
N GLN A 635 -0.47 -13.43 16.15
CA GLN A 635 0.24 -13.85 17.35
C GLN A 635 -0.58 -14.90 18.10
N LEU A 636 0.03 -16.07 18.30
CA LEU A 636 -0.50 -17.10 19.19
C LEU A 636 0.10 -16.80 20.57
N LEU A 637 -0.75 -16.52 21.57
CA LEU A 637 -0.30 -16.18 22.90
C LEU A 637 -0.26 -17.39 23.82
N ASN A 638 0.69 -17.40 24.75
CA ASN A 638 0.68 -18.33 25.87
C ASN A 638 -0.18 -17.79 27.04
N SER A 639 -0.29 -18.57 28.12
CA SER A 639 -1.06 -18.20 29.32
C SER A 639 -0.54 -16.95 30.05
N ASP A 640 0.68 -16.51 29.76
CA ASP A 640 1.27 -15.28 30.30
C ASP A 640 1.12 -14.08 29.34
N LEU A 641 0.27 -14.18 28.31
CA LEU A 641 0.08 -13.18 27.25
C LEU A 641 1.38 -12.85 26.48
N LYS A 642 2.36 -13.76 26.49
CA LYS A 642 3.58 -13.63 25.70
C LYS A 642 3.39 -14.33 24.36
N PRO A 643 3.95 -13.77 23.26
CA PRO A 643 3.92 -14.43 21.97
C PRO A 643 4.62 -15.79 22.04
N LYS A 644 3.87 -16.85 21.78
CA LYS A 644 4.39 -18.20 21.54
C LYS A 644 4.91 -18.32 20.11
N ALA A 645 4.20 -17.73 19.16
CA ALA A 645 4.57 -17.63 17.77
C ALA A 645 4.00 -16.36 17.14
N THR A 646 4.77 -15.76 16.23
CA THR A 646 4.32 -14.67 15.35
C THR A 646 4.39 -15.16 13.92
N VAL A 647 3.24 -15.17 13.25
CA VAL A 647 3.05 -15.82 11.96
C VAL A 647 2.68 -14.79 10.92
N LYS A 648 3.51 -14.66 9.90
CA LYS A 648 3.19 -13.89 8.70
C LYS A 648 2.26 -14.72 7.81
N LEU A 649 1.10 -14.17 7.49
CA LEU A 649 0.12 -14.87 6.66
C LEU A 649 0.42 -14.75 5.17
N TYR A 650 -0.28 -15.56 4.39
CA TYR A 650 -0.24 -15.57 2.94
C TYR A 650 -0.58 -14.19 2.36
N ASP A 651 0.34 -13.67 1.55
CA ASP A 651 0.28 -12.32 0.98
C ASP A 651 0.69 -12.41 -0.51
N PRO A 652 -0.23 -12.80 -1.40
CA PRO A 652 0.08 -12.93 -2.81
C PRO A 652 0.43 -11.58 -3.44
N GLU A 653 1.29 -11.60 -4.47
CA GLU A 653 1.63 -10.40 -5.22
C GLU A 653 0.43 -9.89 -6.04
N GLY A 654 0.31 -8.57 -6.19
CA GLY A 654 -0.75 -7.96 -7.02
C GLY A 654 -2.15 -7.86 -6.38
N VAL A 655 -2.32 -8.33 -5.15
CA VAL A 655 -3.55 -8.16 -4.36
C VAL A 655 -3.32 -7.31 -3.11
N TYR A 656 -4.39 -6.93 -2.42
CA TYR A 656 -4.34 -6.39 -1.06
C TYR A 656 -5.39 -7.08 -0.20
N VAL A 657 -5.06 -7.29 1.08
CA VAL A 657 -6.04 -7.79 2.04
C VAL A 657 -7.06 -6.70 2.31
N VAL A 658 -8.34 -7.06 2.27
CA VAL A 658 -9.47 -6.17 2.61
C VAL A 658 -10.13 -6.54 3.92
N ASP A 659 -10.05 -7.80 4.32
CA ASP A 659 -10.56 -8.29 5.60
C ASP A 659 -9.90 -9.63 5.97
N ALA A 660 -9.95 -9.98 7.25
CA ALA A 660 -9.50 -11.27 7.75
C ALA A 660 -10.37 -11.76 8.91
N GLU A 661 -10.28 -13.05 9.23
CA GLU A 661 -10.93 -13.60 10.41
C GLU A 661 -10.14 -14.78 10.95
N VAL A 662 -10.01 -14.88 12.27
CA VAL A 662 -9.26 -15.93 12.94
C VAL A 662 -10.16 -16.76 13.84
N VAL A 663 -10.00 -18.09 13.79
CA VAL A 663 -10.74 -19.05 14.61
C VAL A 663 -9.77 -20.08 15.18
N ASN A 664 -9.67 -20.16 16.51
CA ASN A 664 -8.82 -21.16 17.16
C ASN A 664 -9.40 -22.57 17.00
N LEU A 665 -8.50 -23.54 16.86
CA LEU A 665 -8.81 -24.96 16.78
C LEU A 665 -8.59 -25.66 18.13
N PRO A 666 -9.23 -26.82 18.38
CA PRO A 666 -9.07 -27.59 19.62
C PRO A 666 -7.64 -28.09 19.88
N ASP A 667 -6.79 -28.17 18.86
CA ASP A 667 -5.40 -28.62 18.97
C ASP A 667 -4.43 -27.50 19.41
N GLY A 668 -4.93 -26.28 19.60
CA GLY A 668 -4.13 -25.09 19.92
C GLY A 668 -3.57 -24.34 18.70
N GLY A 669 -3.92 -24.77 17.49
CA GLY A 669 -3.68 -24.03 16.26
C GLY A 669 -4.82 -23.04 15.97
N ALA A 670 -4.79 -22.45 14.78
CA ALA A 670 -5.83 -21.56 14.30
C ALA A 670 -6.06 -21.70 12.79
N VAL A 671 -7.25 -21.37 12.34
CA VAL A 671 -7.57 -21.16 10.92
C VAL A 671 -7.78 -19.66 10.72
N VAL A 672 -7.15 -19.12 9.68
CA VAL A 672 -7.32 -17.73 9.27
C VAL A 672 -7.94 -17.67 7.89
N VAL A 673 -9.01 -16.89 7.76
CA VAL A 673 -9.62 -16.52 6.48
C VAL A 673 -9.03 -15.19 6.03
N LEU A 674 -8.62 -15.12 4.76
CA LEU A 674 -8.05 -13.93 4.14
C LEU A 674 -8.88 -13.55 2.93
N ALA A 675 -9.43 -12.33 2.93
CA ALA A 675 -10.14 -11.76 1.80
C ALA A 675 -9.20 -10.82 1.04
N HIS A 676 -8.90 -11.16 -0.22
CA HIS A 676 -7.98 -10.43 -1.09
C HIS A 676 -8.72 -9.78 -2.27
N LYS A 677 -8.46 -8.50 -2.53
CA LYS A 677 -8.87 -7.82 -3.77
C LYS A 677 -7.69 -7.64 -4.71
N HIS A 678 -7.90 -7.89 -6.00
CA HIS A 678 -6.91 -7.61 -7.03
C HIS A 678 -6.76 -6.11 -7.26
N LYS A 679 -5.53 -5.62 -7.41
CA LYS A 679 -5.30 -4.21 -7.77
C LYS A 679 -5.78 -3.97 -9.21
N ASN A 680 -6.92 -3.29 -9.41
CA ASN A 680 -7.26 -2.69 -10.71
C ASN A 680 -6.93 -1.18 -10.70
N PRO A 681 -5.94 -0.71 -11.49
CA PRO A 681 -5.56 0.70 -11.54
C PRO A 681 -6.56 1.61 -12.30
N GLN A 682 -7.57 1.06 -12.99
CA GLN A 682 -8.46 1.84 -13.85
C GLN A 682 -9.89 2.03 -13.32
N SER A 683 -10.27 1.40 -12.21
CA SER A 683 -11.63 1.50 -11.69
C SER A 683 -11.64 2.03 -10.26
N GLU A 684 -12.00 3.31 -10.08
CA GLU A 684 -12.59 3.82 -8.84
C GLU A 684 -13.96 3.18 -8.54
N GLN A 685 -14.46 2.32 -9.43
CA GLN A 685 -15.68 1.56 -9.23
C GLN A 685 -15.40 0.28 -8.44
N ASN A 686 -16.17 0.10 -7.36
CA ASN A 686 -16.11 -0.95 -6.33
C ASN A 686 -16.35 -2.40 -6.83
N GLU A 687 -16.07 -2.73 -8.10
CA GLU A 687 -16.52 -3.95 -8.81
C GLU A 687 -15.48 -5.08 -8.86
N GLN A 688 -14.41 -5.01 -8.07
CA GLN A 688 -13.37 -6.04 -8.12
C GLN A 688 -13.83 -7.33 -7.41
N PRO A 689 -13.66 -8.51 -8.05
CA PRO A 689 -13.90 -9.77 -7.38
C PRO A 689 -12.95 -9.94 -6.18
N VAL A 690 -13.49 -10.51 -5.11
CA VAL A 690 -12.77 -10.80 -3.87
C VAL A 690 -12.44 -12.28 -3.85
N ASP A 691 -11.15 -12.59 -3.72
CA ASP A 691 -10.66 -13.94 -3.49
C ASP A 691 -10.59 -14.24 -1.99
N PHE A 692 -11.09 -15.40 -1.59
CA PHE A 692 -11.05 -15.87 -0.21
C PHE A 692 -10.10 -17.05 -0.09
N TYR A 693 -9.13 -16.94 0.81
CA TYR A 693 -8.16 -17.98 1.13
C TYR A 693 -8.31 -18.43 2.57
N LEU A 694 -8.08 -19.72 2.82
CA LEU A 694 -7.92 -20.27 4.17
C LEU A 694 -6.48 -20.67 4.39
N GLN A 695 -5.94 -20.30 5.54
CA GLN A 695 -4.61 -20.71 5.97
C GLN A 695 -4.67 -21.27 7.39
N ARG A 696 -4.14 -22.48 7.57
CA ARG A 696 -4.01 -23.12 8.88
C ARG A 696 -2.66 -22.77 9.51
N ILE A 697 -2.70 -22.33 10.76
CA ILE A 697 -1.56 -22.14 11.65
C ILE A 697 -1.54 -23.32 12.62
N ASN A 698 -0.44 -24.06 12.65
CA ASN A 698 -0.23 -25.15 13.60
C ASN A 698 0.08 -24.60 15.02
N PRO A 699 -0.08 -25.41 16.07
CA PRO A 699 0.18 -24.97 17.44
C PRO A 699 1.62 -24.50 17.72
N ASP A 700 2.59 -24.90 16.90
CA ASP A 700 3.99 -24.49 16.97
C ASP A 700 4.30 -23.19 16.21
N GLY A 701 3.31 -22.62 15.52
CA GLY A 701 3.46 -21.42 14.69
C GLY A 701 3.84 -21.68 13.24
N THR A 702 4.05 -22.94 12.83
CA THR A 702 4.24 -23.27 11.42
C THR A 702 2.92 -23.14 10.65
N THR A 703 2.98 -22.81 9.36
CA THR A 703 1.78 -22.66 8.53
C THR A 703 1.69 -23.78 7.50
N ARG A 704 0.45 -24.16 7.17
CA ARG A 704 0.16 -24.91 5.94
C ARG A 704 0.02 -23.94 4.76
N GLU A 705 0.10 -24.49 3.55
CA GLU A 705 -0.17 -23.74 2.32
C GLU A 705 -1.58 -23.14 2.37
N ALA A 706 -1.72 -21.91 1.88
CA ALA A 706 -3.02 -21.24 1.82
C ALA A 706 -3.84 -21.80 0.67
N VAL A 707 -5.09 -22.17 0.94
CA VAL A 707 -5.99 -22.77 -0.04
C VAL A 707 -7.05 -21.77 -0.45
N LYS A 708 -7.24 -21.58 -1.76
CA LYS A 708 -8.29 -20.71 -2.29
C LYS A 708 -9.65 -21.40 -2.16
N ILE A 709 -10.58 -20.77 -1.44
CA ILE A 709 -11.94 -21.27 -1.18
C ILE A 709 -12.94 -20.75 -2.20
N GLY A 710 -12.73 -19.54 -2.72
CA GLY A 710 -13.62 -19.01 -3.74
C GLY A 710 -13.26 -17.61 -4.19
N THR A 711 -13.96 -17.18 -5.23
CA THR A 711 -13.92 -15.82 -5.77
C THR A 711 -15.35 -15.32 -5.87
N TYR A 712 -15.64 -14.16 -5.32
CA TYR A 712 -17.00 -13.60 -5.32
C TYR A 712 -16.99 -12.16 -5.88
N PRO A 713 -17.87 -11.83 -6.84
CA PRO A 713 -18.05 -10.47 -7.33
C PRO A 713 -18.89 -9.69 -6.30
N THR A 714 -18.26 -9.01 -5.35
CA THR A 714 -18.98 -8.30 -4.28
C THR A 714 -18.50 -6.87 -4.10
N TYR A 715 -19.44 -5.92 -4.14
CA TYR A 715 -19.17 -4.50 -3.86
C TYR A 715 -18.79 -4.27 -2.40
N TYR A 716 -19.63 -4.84 -1.53
CA TYR A 716 -19.48 -4.87 -0.10
C TYR A 716 -19.77 -6.30 0.35
N PHE A 717 -18.94 -6.82 1.26
CA PHE A 717 -19.14 -8.13 1.84
C PHE A 717 -18.89 -8.09 3.34
N MET A 718 -19.38 -9.13 4.01
CA MET A 718 -18.91 -9.57 5.30
C MET A 718 -18.59 -11.06 5.21
N MET A 719 -17.72 -11.53 6.09
CA MET A 719 -17.45 -12.95 6.21
C MET A 719 -17.53 -13.39 7.67
N ARG A 720 -17.86 -14.67 7.87
CA ARG A 720 -17.88 -15.32 9.18
C ARG A 720 -17.32 -16.73 9.07
N GLY A 721 -16.33 -17.04 9.88
CA GLY A 721 -15.79 -18.37 10.11
C GLY A 721 -16.55 -19.07 11.23
N VAL A 722 -17.02 -20.28 10.96
CA VAL A 722 -17.77 -21.11 11.90
C VAL A 722 -17.06 -22.44 12.04
N LEU A 723 -16.74 -22.84 13.27
CA LEU A 723 -16.18 -24.15 13.55
C LEU A 723 -17.28 -25.09 14.09
N HIS A 724 -17.50 -26.20 13.39
CA HIS A 724 -18.38 -27.28 13.85
C HIS A 724 -17.61 -28.31 14.70
N ARG A 725 -18.34 -29.02 15.57
CA ARG A 725 -17.78 -30.03 16.50
C ARG A 725 -16.94 -31.12 15.84
N ASN A 726 -17.14 -31.38 14.55
CA ASN A 726 -16.42 -32.41 13.80
C ASN A 726 -15.10 -31.91 13.18
N SER A 727 -14.55 -30.79 13.66
CA SER A 727 -13.39 -30.11 13.05
C SER A 727 -13.63 -29.66 11.61
N GLU A 728 -14.91 -29.49 11.24
CA GLU A 728 -15.33 -28.92 9.96
C GLU A 728 -15.43 -27.39 10.14
N PHE A 729 -14.69 -26.64 9.33
CA PHE A 729 -14.74 -25.19 9.31
C PHE A 729 -15.58 -24.73 8.12
N CYS A 730 -16.57 -23.88 8.37
CA CYS A 730 -17.41 -23.27 7.35
C CYS A 730 -17.13 -21.77 7.25
N LEU A 731 -16.82 -21.31 6.04
CA LEU A 731 -16.81 -19.91 5.68
C LEU A 731 -18.20 -19.53 5.16
N VAL A 732 -18.81 -18.53 5.79
CA VAL A 732 -20.04 -17.88 5.32
C VAL A 732 -19.67 -16.49 4.78
N VAL A 733 -19.91 -16.25 3.50
CA VAL A 733 -19.72 -14.95 2.84
C VAL A 733 -21.08 -14.36 2.51
N VAL A 734 -21.32 -13.11 2.91
CA VAL A 734 -22.52 -12.36 2.57
C VAL A 734 -22.09 -11.16 1.72
N GLY A 735 -22.56 -11.07 0.47
CA GLY A 735 -22.15 -10.03 -0.48
C GLY A 735 -23.33 -9.32 -1.15
N GLU A 736 -23.19 -8.02 -1.44
CA GLU A 736 -24.14 -7.27 -2.29
C GLU A 736 -24.08 -7.80 -3.73
N SER A 737 -25.22 -8.27 -4.26
CA SER A 737 -25.30 -8.88 -5.60
C SER A 737 -25.46 -7.88 -6.76
N GLN A 738 -25.73 -6.59 -6.47
CA GLN A 738 -25.88 -5.51 -7.46
C GLN A 738 -25.35 -4.16 -6.96
N PRO A 739 -24.86 -3.27 -7.86
CA PRO A 739 -24.38 -1.92 -7.50
C PRO A 739 -25.51 -0.98 -7.02
N ARG A 740 -25.17 -0.05 -6.12
CA ARG A 740 -26.07 0.97 -5.52
C ARG A 740 -26.67 2.02 -6.49
N SER A 741 -26.65 1.81 -7.81
CA SER A 741 -26.93 2.86 -8.78
C SER A 741 -28.41 3.26 -8.95
N THR A 742 -29.35 2.74 -8.14
CA THR A 742 -30.73 3.28 -8.11
C THR A 742 -31.28 3.40 -6.67
N PRO A 743 -31.89 4.54 -6.30
CA PRO A 743 -32.32 4.82 -4.92
C PRO A 743 -33.61 4.09 -4.49
N THR A 744 -34.13 3.13 -5.27
CA THR A 744 -35.46 2.54 -5.07
C THR A 744 -35.57 1.03 -5.26
N THR A 745 -34.45 0.28 -5.35
CA THR A 745 -34.52 -1.20 -5.41
C THR A 745 -33.98 -1.81 -4.12
N ASP A 746 -34.75 -2.74 -3.55
CA ASP A 746 -34.30 -3.58 -2.45
C ASP A 746 -32.96 -4.24 -2.83
N LEU A 747 -31.92 -4.01 -2.01
CA LEU A 747 -30.59 -4.56 -2.26
C LEU A 747 -30.65 -6.08 -2.10
N ASN A 748 -30.43 -6.83 -3.18
CA ASN A 748 -30.30 -8.28 -3.09
C ASN A 748 -28.89 -8.65 -2.59
N PHE A 749 -28.82 -9.47 -1.54
CA PHE A 749 -27.59 -10.00 -0.97
C PHE A 749 -27.47 -11.49 -1.27
N GLY A 750 -26.35 -11.91 -1.84
CA GLY A 750 -25.99 -13.31 -1.96
C GLY A 750 -25.33 -13.80 -0.68
N VAL A 751 -25.69 -14.99 -0.23
CA VAL A 751 -25.03 -15.70 0.86
C VAL A 751 -24.46 -17.00 0.31
N ASP A 752 -23.17 -17.20 0.52
CA ASP A 752 -22.44 -18.39 0.10
C ASP A 752 -21.78 -19.05 1.31
N VAL A 753 -21.93 -20.36 1.43
CA VAL A 753 -21.37 -21.18 2.50
C VAL A 753 -20.52 -22.27 1.91
N LYS A 754 -19.27 -22.36 2.37
CA LYS A 754 -18.33 -23.41 1.98
C LYS A 754 -17.64 -23.97 3.20
N CYS A 755 -17.70 -25.29 3.36
CA CYS A 755 -17.11 -25.99 4.49
C CYS A 755 -15.94 -26.87 4.05
N VAL A 756 -14.92 -26.95 4.91
CA VAL A 756 -13.71 -27.75 4.73
C VAL A 756 -13.38 -28.52 6.00
N ASP A 757 -12.80 -29.70 5.85
CA ASP A 757 -12.26 -30.48 6.95
C ASP A 757 -10.89 -29.89 7.35
N THR A 758 -10.76 -29.39 8.58
CA THR A 758 -9.52 -28.72 9.04
C THR A 758 -8.41 -29.69 9.45
N THR A 759 -8.70 -31.00 9.49
CA THR A 759 -7.71 -32.04 9.83
C THR A 759 -6.85 -32.42 8.61
N LYS A 760 -7.41 -32.27 7.42
CA LYS A 760 -6.75 -32.49 6.13
C LYS A 760 -6.12 -31.19 5.66
#